data_AF-A0A0D7ALA8-F1
#
_entry.id   AF-A0A0D7ALA8-F1
#
_cell.length_a   1.000
_cell.length_b   1.000
_cell.length_c   1.000
_cell.angle_alpha   90.00
_cell.angle_beta   90.00
_cell.angle_gamma   90.00
#
_symmetry.space_group_name_H-M   'P 1'
#
loop_
_entity.id
_entity.type
_entity.pdbx_description
1 polymer ?
#
loop_
_entity_poly.entity_id
_entity_poly.type
_entity_poly.pdbx_seq_one_letter_code
_entity_poly.pdbx_strand_id
1 'polypeptide(L)'
;MSNVKEQVKKVNLEDVKKAGNGRLRLDDEGPDEEIEEDVVDELDATELNPEEILALAAKKARKKELANVDHSRIKYEPFRKEFYAPPPDIAAMTDEDADLLRLALDGIKIRGVDCPRPVTKWSHFGMPAACLDVIKRLNYTAPTPIQAQAIPAIMSGRDVIGVAKTGSGKTIAFLLPMFRHIKDQRPLEQMEGPIALVMTPTRELAVQIHRECKPFLKVMGLRAVCAYGGSPIKDQIAELKKGAEIIVCTPGRMIDLLTANSGRVTNLKRVTYVVLDEADRMFDMGFEPQVMKIVNNTRPDRQTALFSATFPKQMDALARKILQRPLELTVGGRSVVAPEITQLVEVREEDSKFIRLLDILGQMYNQDPEARTLIFVDRQEGADNLLRELMRKGYLCMSLHGGKEQVDRDSTIADFKSGVVPVVIATSVAARGLDVKQLKLVINYDAPNHMEDYVHRAGRTGRAGNTGTCITFITPEQDRYSVDIYRALKASDATVPPELEELANGFLEKVKSGKAHAAGSGFGGKGLDRLDNERDAKQKVERKYYGEPEGEEKPATTEETKAPGDDMTFGNFKVEIKRGPAPDSSKGVMGLLAPANSNPDSSDFHAIIPINDYPQKARWRVTNKETMSQLIEMTGASVTNKGIYYESGKEPPLDGPPKLHLLVESNDEFRVEQAVREIKRLLIEASAAALQAEMRNPTAVAGRYSVL
;
A
#
# COMPACT_ATOMS: atom_id res chain seq x y z
N MET A 1 -18.58 74.32 -6.39
CA MET A 1 -19.00 73.20 -5.52
C MET A 1 -18.82 71.86 -6.24
N SER A 2 -17.57 71.45 -6.47
CA SER A 2 -17.20 70.11 -6.94
C SER A 2 -15.88 69.59 -6.32
N ASN A 3 -15.11 70.42 -5.60
CA ASN A 3 -13.78 70.04 -5.07
C ASN A 3 -13.73 69.62 -3.58
N VAL A 4 -14.85 69.56 -2.86
CA VAL A 4 -14.88 69.15 -1.42
C VAL A 4 -15.36 67.70 -1.24
N LYS A 5 -16.09 67.13 -2.21
CA LYS A 5 -16.50 65.71 -2.18
C LYS A 5 -15.36 64.73 -2.54
N GLU A 6 -14.32 65.18 -3.24
CA GLU A 6 -13.17 64.34 -3.59
C GLU A 6 -12.12 64.20 -2.47
N GLN A 7 -12.01 65.18 -1.56
CA GLN A 7 -11.05 65.07 -0.43
C GLN A 7 -11.55 64.13 0.69
N VAL A 8 -12.86 64.02 0.92
CA VAL A 8 -13.43 63.11 1.94
C VAL A 8 -13.35 61.63 1.53
N LYS A 9 -13.37 61.34 0.21
CA LYS A 9 -13.19 59.98 -0.31
C LYS A 9 -11.74 59.47 -0.23
N LYS A 10 -10.74 60.36 -0.22
CA LYS A 10 -9.32 59.97 -0.13
C LYS A 10 -8.87 59.63 1.30
N VAL A 11 -9.45 60.25 2.33
CA VAL A 11 -9.07 59.99 3.74
C VAL A 11 -9.62 58.63 4.24
N ASN A 12 -10.83 58.24 3.84
CA ASN A 12 -11.42 56.94 4.23
C ASN A 12 -10.74 55.70 3.60
N LEU A 13 -9.90 55.87 2.58
CA LEU A 13 -9.19 54.76 1.90
C LEU A 13 -7.78 54.52 2.45
N GLU A 14 -7.18 55.49 3.16
CA GLU A 14 -5.86 55.32 3.79
C GLU A 14 -5.96 54.76 5.22
N ASP A 15 -7.05 55.01 5.95
CA ASP A 15 -7.22 54.51 7.33
C ASP A 15 -7.60 53.01 7.41
N VAL A 16 -8.23 52.46 6.36
CA VAL A 16 -8.52 51.01 6.28
C VAL A 16 -7.25 50.19 6.04
N LYS A 17 -6.18 50.79 5.48
CA LYS A 17 -4.91 50.09 5.19
C LYS A 17 -3.92 50.04 6.36
N LYS A 18 -4.18 50.68 7.51
CA LYS A 18 -3.24 50.72 8.66
C LYS A 18 -3.66 49.90 9.89
N ALA A 19 -4.87 49.37 9.95
CA ALA A 19 -5.36 48.62 11.11
C ALA A 19 -5.62 47.15 10.75
N GLY A 20 -4.58 46.31 10.79
CA GLY A 20 -4.75 44.88 10.58
C GLY A 20 -3.55 44.01 10.92
N ASN A 21 -2.56 44.53 11.65
CA ASN A 21 -1.45 43.73 12.15
C ASN A 21 -1.32 43.88 13.67
N GLY A 22 -1.76 42.85 14.40
CA GLY A 22 -1.39 42.57 15.78
C GLY A 22 -2.53 42.68 16.81
N ARG A 23 -2.94 41.56 17.42
CA ARG A 23 -2.49 41.17 18.78
C ARG A 23 -3.25 39.96 19.38
N LEU A 24 -2.47 39.24 20.19
CA LEU A 24 -2.77 38.34 21.30
C LEU A 24 -4.07 38.57 22.11
N ARG A 25 -4.78 37.45 22.34
CA ARG A 25 -5.43 36.91 23.57
C ARG A 25 -6.17 37.87 24.54
N LEU A 26 -7.47 37.61 24.76
CA LEU A 26 -8.07 36.99 25.96
C LEU A 26 -9.60 36.85 25.81
N ASP A 27 -10.06 35.61 25.96
CA ASP A 27 -11.32 35.05 26.51
C ASP A 27 -12.63 35.87 26.48
N ASP A 28 -13.65 35.38 25.76
CA ASP A 28 -15.03 35.25 26.27
C ASP A 28 -15.83 34.20 25.47
N GLU A 29 -16.67 33.43 26.16
CA GLU A 29 -17.42 32.26 25.68
C GLU A 29 -18.81 32.65 25.13
N GLY A 30 -19.20 32.13 23.96
CA GLY A 30 -20.57 32.23 23.41
C GLY A 30 -20.62 31.82 21.93
N PRO A 31 -21.71 31.15 21.46
CA PRO A 31 -21.61 30.02 20.54
C PRO A 31 -21.31 30.46 19.09
N ASP A 32 -20.27 29.85 18.52
CA ASP A 32 -19.96 30.00 17.09
C ASP A 32 -21.08 29.35 16.26
N GLU A 33 -21.83 30.20 15.56
CA GLU A 33 -22.60 29.79 14.38
C GLU A 33 -21.63 29.23 13.35
N GLU A 34 -21.82 27.96 13.00
CA GLU A 34 -21.14 27.27 11.91
C GLU A 34 -21.34 28.05 10.61
N ILE A 35 -20.33 28.81 10.19
CA ILE A 35 -20.20 29.20 8.79
C ILE A 35 -19.67 27.96 8.06
N GLU A 36 -20.60 27.11 7.62
CA GLU A 36 -20.37 26.16 6.54
C GLU A 36 -19.91 26.96 5.31
N GLU A 37 -18.60 27.03 5.09
CA GLU A 37 -18.10 27.24 3.73
C GLU A 37 -18.39 25.94 2.97
N ASP A 38 -19.54 25.92 2.29
CA ASP A 38 -19.91 24.95 1.28
C ASP A 38 -18.75 24.77 0.30
N VAL A 39 -17.95 23.72 0.52
CA VAL A 39 -17.13 23.15 -0.54
C VAL A 39 -18.12 22.48 -1.47
N VAL A 40 -18.65 23.25 -2.42
CA VAL A 40 -19.45 22.73 -3.51
C VAL A 40 -18.66 21.61 -4.16
N ASP A 41 -19.14 20.38 -3.97
CA ASP A 41 -18.64 19.19 -4.64
C ASP A 41 -18.77 19.47 -6.15
N GLU A 42 -17.67 19.62 -6.87
CA GLU A 42 -17.66 19.71 -8.35
C GLU A 42 -18.04 18.35 -8.97
N LEU A 43 -19.21 17.83 -8.62
CA LEU A 43 -19.81 16.62 -9.19
C LEU A 43 -21.05 16.92 -10.06
N ASP A 44 -21.50 18.17 -10.13
CA ASP A 44 -22.59 18.59 -11.04
C ASP A 44 -22.06 19.23 -12.34
N ALA A 45 -21.20 18.50 -13.05
CA ALA A 45 -20.89 18.81 -14.45
C ALA A 45 -21.35 17.63 -15.33
N THR A 46 -22.65 17.60 -15.65
CA THR A 46 -23.31 16.63 -16.54
C THR A 46 -22.95 16.79 -18.03
N GLU A 47 -21.86 17.47 -18.38
CA GLU A 47 -21.50 17.82 -19.77
C GLU A 47 -20.18 17.22 -20.27
N LEU A 48 -19.65 16.16 -19.64
CA LEU A 48 -18.37 15.57 -20.09
C LEU A 48 -18.60 14.28 -20.90
N ASN A 49 -18.07 14.24 -22.13
CA ASN A 49 -18.11 13.04 -22.97
C ASN A 49 -17.11 11.96 -22.46
N PRO A 50 -17.22 10.68 -22.86
CA PRO A 50 -16.34 9.60 -22.39
C PRO A 50 -14.86 9.76 -22.70
N GLU A 51 -14.49 10.46 -23.77
CA GLU A 51 -13.08 10.79 -24.06
C GLU A 51 -12.55 11.85 -23.12
N GLU A 52 -13.36 12.84 -22.75
CA GLU A 52 -13.06 13.87 -21.77
C GLU A 52 -13.10 13.33 -20.35
N ILE A 53 -13.99 12.39 -20.02
CA ILE A 53 -13.99 11.67 -18.73
C ILE A 53 -12.76 10.76 -18.65
N LEU A 54 -12.38 10.07 -19.74
CA LEU A 54 -11.14 9.30 -19.80
C LEU A 54 -9.93 10.23 -19.71
N ALA A 55 -9.97 11.41 -20.33
CA ALA A 55 -8.96 12.44 -20.22
C ALA A 55 -8.93 13.08 -18.83
N LEU A 56 -10.06 13.25 -18.15
CA LEU A 56 -10.17 13.79 -16.79
C LEU A 56 -9.72 12.75 -15.77
N ALA A 57 -10.05 11.48 -15.98
CA ALA A 57 -9.55 10.34 -15.21
C ALA A 57 -8.05 10.14 -15.43
N ALA A 58 -7.57 10.27 -16.67
CA ALA A 58 -6.14 10.29 -17.01
C ALA A 58 -5.45 11.54 -16.45
N LYS A 59 -6.12 12.70 -16.40
CA LYS A 59 -5.62 13.96 -15.82
C LYS A 59 -5.63 13.91 -14.29
N LYS A 60 -6.59 13.22 -13.67
CA LYS A 60 -6.69 12.95 -12.22
C LYS A 60 -5.68 11.87 -11.80
N ALA A 61 -5.43 10.88 -12.67
CA ALA A 61 -4.34 9.92 -12.52
C ALA A 61 -2.95 10.57 -12.72
N ARG A 62 -2.81 11.49 -13.69
CA ARG A 62 -1.63 12.37 -13.85
C ARG A 62 -1.48 13.34 -12.68
N LYS A 63 -2.58 13.83 -12.06
CA LYS A 63 -2.56 14.64 -10.83
C LYS A 63 -2.11 13.84 -9.60
N LYS A 64 -2.36 12.53 -9.57
CA LYS A 64 -1.78 11.58 -8.59
C LYS A 64 -0.36 11.14 -8.95
N GLU A 65 0.15 11.56 -10.09
CA GLU A 65 1.50 11.24 -10.48
C GLU A 65 2.46 12.24 -9.81
N LEU A 66 3.08 11.83 -8.70
CA LEU A 66 4.17 12.59 -8.08
C LEU A 66 5.20 12.95 -9.16
N ALA A 67 5.29 14.24 -9.48
CA ALA A 67 6.20 14.75 -10.50
C ALA A 67 7.65 14.45 -10.11
N ASN A 68 8.50 14.12 -11.09
CA ASN A 68 9.92 13.94 -10.83
C ASN A 68 10.55 15.29 -10.49
N VAL A 69 11.33 15.32 -9.42
CA VAL A 69 12.07 16.51 -9.00
C VAL A 69 13.39 16.57 -9.75
N ASP A 70 13.64 17.67 -10.46
CA ASP A 70 14.95 17.97 -11.02
C ASP A 70 15.86 18.52 -9.92
N HIS A 71 16.63 17.63 -9.30
CA HIS A 71 17.56 17.96 -8.22
C HIS A 71 18.68 18.90 -8.66
N SER A 72 19.00 18.99 -9.96
CA SER A 72 20.06 19.88 -10.47
C SER A 72 19.70 21.36 -10.34
N ARG A 73 18.40 21.68 -10.28
CA ARG A 73 17.87 23.05 -10.15
C ARG A 73 17.65 23.47 -8.69
N ILE A 74 17.82 22.56 -7.73
CA ILE A 74 17.57 22.83 -6.32
C ILE A 74 18.90 23.01 -5.60
N LYS A 75 19.10 24.20 -5.03
CA LYS A 75 20.22 24.45 -4.12
C LYS A 75 19.86 23.91 -2.74
N TYR A 76 20.45 22.76 -2.39
CA TYR A 76 20.25 22.16 -1.07
C TYR A 76 21.15 22.78 -0.02
N GLU A 77 20.63 22.93 1.20
CA GLU A 77 21.42 23.32 2.37
C GLU A 77 22.40 22.18 2.75
N PRO A 78 23.65 22.50 3.11
CA PRO A 78 24.57 21.50 3.61
C PRO A 78 24.07 20.97 4.96
N PHE A 79 24.35 19.70 5.23
CA PHE A 79 24.09 19.09 6.53
C PHE A 79 25.25 18.16 6.88
N ARG A 80 25.47 17.97 8.17
CA ARG A 80 26.50 17.07 8.67
C ARG A 80 25.92 15.66 8.81
N LYS A 81 26.62 14.67 8.26
CA LYS A 81 26.29 13.24 8.40
C LYS A 81 27.08 12.55 9.51
N GLU A 82 28.31 12.99 9.72
CA GLU A 82 29.28 12.33 10.60
C GLU A 82 29.42 13.12 11.90
N PHE A 83 28.80 12.61 12.97
CA PHE A 83 28.83 13.21 14.29
C PHE A 83 29.15 12.20 15.39
N TYR A 84 29.49 10.97 15.02
CA TYR A 84 30.01 9.97 15.94
C TYR A 84 31.44 10.33 16.36
N ALA A 85 31.65 10.46 17.67
CA ALA A 85 32.97 10.58 18.26
C ALA A 85 33.17 9.34 19.16
N PRO A 86 34.03 8.39 18.77
CA PRO A 86 34.25 7.19 19.56
C PRO A 86 34.88 7.57 20.91
N PRO A 87 34.38 7.01 22.03
CA PRO A 87 35.05 7.11 23.32
C PRO A 87 36.50 6.59 23.28
N PRO A 88 37.41 7.05 24.16
CA PRO A 88 38.82 6.67 24.12
C PRO A 88 39.09 5.16 24.16
N ASP A 89 38.30 4.41 24.93
CA ASP A 89 38.38 2.94 25.03
C ASP A 89 37.96 2.25 23.72
N ILE A 90 36.95 2.78 23.03
CA ILE A 90 36.52 2.28 21.72
C ILE A 90 37.50 2.69 20.62
N ALA A 91 38.08 3.88 20.68
CA ALA A 91 39.07 4.37 19.72
C ALA A 91 40.40 3.60 19.82
N ALA A 92 40.79 3.19 21.03
CA ALA A 92 42.00 2.40 21.28
C ALA A 92 41.83 0.90 20.98
N MET A 93 40.61 0.43 20.67
CA MET A 93 40.32 -0.98 20.37
C MET A 93 41.05 -1.43 19.10
N THR A 94 41.85 -2.49 19.23
CA THR A 94 42.58 -3.09 18.12
C THR A 94 41.62 -3.76 17.12
N ASP A 95 42.11 -4.07 15.92
CA ASP A 95 41.32 -4.83 14.93
C ASP A 95 40.94 -6.21 15.44
N GLU A 96 41.89 -6.90 16.09
CA GLU A 96 41.68 -8.23 16.68
C GLU A 96 40.62 -8.20 17.78
N ASP A 97 40.68 -7.24 18.71
CA ASP A 97 39.68 -7.09 19.78
C ASP A 97 38.28 -6.79 19.21
N ALA A 98 38.22 -5.97 18.16
CA ALA A 98 36.96 -5.64 17.49
C ALA A 98 36.34 -6.87 16.85
N ASP A 99 37.14 -7.73 16.23
CA ASP A 99 36.68 -8.96 15.58
C ASP A 99 36.27 -10.01 16.61
N LEU A 100 36.98 -10.13 17.73
CA LEU A 100 36.56 -10.97 18.85
C LEU A 100 35.23 -10.49 19.44
N LEU A 101 35.04 -9.17 19.59
CA LEU A 101 33.79 -8.61 20.07
C LEU A 101 32.63 -8.85 19.08
N ARG A 102 32.87 -8.73 17.77
CA ARG A 102 31.88 -9.07 16.74
C ARG A 102 31.49 -10.55 16.78
N LEU A 103 32.46 -11.43 17.02
CA LEU A 103 32.21 -12.86 17.18
C LEU A 103 31.32 -13.14 18.40
N ALA A 104 31.61 -12.48 19.54
CA ALA A 104 30.83 -12.59 20.77
C ALA A 104 29.40 -12.01 20.65
N LEU A 105 29.20 -11.02 19.77
CA LEU A 105 27.90 -10.40 19.50
C LEU A 105 27.14 -11.12 18.37
N ASP A 106 26.85 -12.41 18.55
CA ASP A 106 26.12 -13.25 17.58
C ASP A 106 26.77 -13.30 16.17
N GLY A 107 28.11 -13.27 16.13
CA GLY A 107 28.86 -13.43 14.89
C GLY A 107 28.58 -12.35 13.85
N ILE A 108 28.71 -11.07 14.22
CA ILE A 108 28.51 -9.94 13.31
C ILE A 108 29.47 -10.04 12.12
N LYS A 109 28.91 -10.13 10.91
CA LYS A 109 29.65 -10.09 9.65
C LYS A 109 29.50 -8.72 9.01
N ILE A 110 30.62 -8.16 8.57
CA ILE A 110 30.67 -6.86 7.91
C ILE A 110 31.12 -7.04 6.47
N ARG A 111 30.43 -6.38 5.56
CA ARG A 111 30.88 -6.18 4.19
C ARG A 111 30.86 -4.70 3.84
N GLY A 112 32.00 -4.20 3.38
CA GLY A 112 32.26 -2.78 3.17
C GLY A 112 33.57 -2.36 3.84
N VAL A 113 34.00 -1.13 3.58
CA VAL A 113 35.24 -0.57 4.12
C VAL A 113 34.94 0.43 5.24
N ASP A 114 35.92 0.72 6.09
CA ASP A 114 35.85 1.77 7.13
C ASP A 114 34.63 1.64 8.07
N CYS A 115 34.36 0.42 8.55
CA CYS A 115 33.28 0.18 9.51
C CYS A 115 33.75 0.54 10.93
N PRO A 116 33.02 1.38 11.68
CA PRO A 116 33.42 1.72 13.05
C PRO A 116 33.38 0.50 13.96
N ARG A 117 34.10 0.60 15.08
CA ARG A 117 34.14 -0.45 16.12
C ARG A 117 32.75 -0.65 16.74
N PRO A 118 32.34 -1.90 17.04
CA PRO A 118 31.08 -2.15 17.74
C PRO A 118 31.15 -1.62 19.18
N VAL A 119 30.01 -1.22 19.73
CA VAL A 119 29.94 -0.70 21.12
C VAL A 119 28.88 -1.41 21.94
N THR A 120 29.17 -1.63 23.22
CA THR A 120 28.34 -2.46 24.13
C THR A 120 27.64 -1.67 25.23
N LYS A 121 27.82 -0.35 25.30
CA LYS A 121 27.17 0.51 26.30
C LYS A 121 26.42 1.65 25.63
N TRP A 122 25.22 1.96 26.12
CA TRP A 122 24.41 3.06 25.61
C TRP A 122 25.10 4.43 25.68
N SER A 123 25.97 4.64 26.68
CA SER A 123 26.76 5.87 26.81
C SER A 123 27.76 6.07 25.67
N HIS A 124 28.19 5.00 24.99
CA HIS A 124 29.20 5.09 23.93
C HIS A 124 28.65 5.72 22.64
N PHE A 125 27.32 5.76 22.46
CA PHE A 125 26.69 6.41 21.30
C PHE A 125 26.67 7.95 21.40
N GLY A 126 27.09 8.51 22.54
CA GLY A 126 27.14 9.96 22.75
C GLY A 126 25.77 10.67 22.76
N MET A 127 24.67 9.95 23.04
CA MET A 127 23.32 10.52 23.06
C MET A 127 23.13 11.52 24.21
N PRO A 128 22.21 12.50 24.09
CA PRO A 128 21.86 13.40 25.19
C PRO A 128 21.43 12.62 26.44
N ALA A 129 21.77 13.14 27.63
CA ALA A 129 21.46 12.50 28.92
C ALA A 129 19.97 12.13 29.05
N ALA A 130 19.10 13.03 28.59
CA ALA A 130 17.66 12.81 28.65
C ALA A 130 17.20 11.61 27.78
N CYS A 131 17.89 11.30 26.67
CA CYS A 131 17.65 10.09 25.88
C CYS A 131 18.10 8.83 26.62
N LEU A 132 19.23 8.89 27.33
CA LEU A 132 19.71 7.78 28.18
C LEU A 132 18.72 7.50 29.32
N ASP A 133 18.06 8.52 29.87
CA ASP A 133 17.02 8.34 30.90
C ASP A 133 15.74 7.71 30.33
N VAL A 134 15.41 7.95 29.05
CA VAL A 134 14.35 7.19 28.36
C VAL A 134 14.75 5.72 28.24
N ILE A 135 15.96 5.43 27.78
CA ILE A 135 16.48 4.05 27.63
C ILE A 135 16.44 3.29 28.96
N LYS A 136 16.86 3.95 30.06
CA LYS A 136 16.77 3.38 31.42
C LYS A 136 15.33 3.08 31.83
N ARG A 137 14.39 4.02 31.59
CA ARG A 137 12.96 3.81 31.90
C ARG A 137 12.30 2.70 31.07
N LEU A 138 12.80 2.47 29.86
CA LEU A 138 12.40 1.35 29.01
C LEU A 138 13.05 0.02 29.41
N ASN A 139 13.91 0.02 30.44
CA ASN A 139 14.65 -1.15 30.93
C ASN A 139 15.57 -1.80 29.88
N TYR A 140 16.12 -1.00 28.97
CA TYR A 140 17.12 -1.49 28.02
C TYR A 140 18.50 -1.52 28.68
N THR A 141 18.89 -2.70 29.16
CA THR A 141 20.12 -2.88 29.94
C THR A 141 21.39 -2.70 29.12
N ALA A 142 21.42 -3.25 27.90
CA ALA A 142 22.53 -3.13 26.96
C ALA A 142 22.03 -3.08 25.50
N PRO A 143 22.82 -2.53 24.56
CA PRO A 143 22.51 -2.58 23.14
C PRO A 143 22.55 -4.02 22.62
N THR A 144 21.62 -4.38 21.74
CA THR A 144 21.65 -5.67 21.03
C THR A 144 22.79 -5.70 20.01
N PRO A 145 23.22 -6.88 19.52
CA PRO A 145 24.30 -6.98 18.54
C PRO A 145 24.13 -6.10 17.29
N ILE A 146 22.92 -6.03 16.73
CA ILE A 146 22.65 -5.16 15.57
C ILE A 146 22.76 -3.68 15.94
N GLN A 147 22.31 -3.28 17.14
CA GLN A 147 22.42 -1.90 17.63
C GLN A 147 23.89 -1.52 17.89
N ALA A 148 24.65 -2.44 18.47
CA ALA A 148 26.07 -2.28 18.80
C ALA A 148 26.93 -1.90 17.59
N GLN A 149 26.59 -2.42 16.41
CA GLN A 149 27.34 -2.16 15.18
C GLN A 149 26.67 -1.14 14.26
N ALA A 150 25.33 -1.15 14.13
CA ALA A 150 24.62 -0.30 13.18
C ALA A 150 24.53 1.16 13.65
N ILE A 151 24.31 1.41 14.95
CA ILE A 151 24.21 2.78 15.47
C ILE A 151 25.50 3.58 15.20
N PRO A 152 26.71 3.12 15.57
CA PRO A 152 27.93 3.88 15.28
C PRO A 152 28.17 4.00 13.76
N ALA A 153 27.87 2.96 12.96
CA ALA A 153 27.97 3.02 11.50
C ALA A 153 27.09 4.14 10.91
N ILE A 154 25.84 4.24 11.35
CA ILE A 154 24.92 5.29 10.91
C ILE A 154 25.39 6.65 11.44
N MET A 155 25.81 6.78 12.69
CA MET A 155 26.27 8.07 13.24
C MET A 155 27.61 8.55 12.62
N SER A 156 28.38 7.65 12.00
CA SER A 156 29.52 7.98 11.14
C SER A 156 29.13 8.41 9.72
N GLY A 157 27.84 8.65 9.46
CA GLY A 157 27.33 9.16 8.19
C GLY A 157 27.29 8.15 7.04
N ARG A 158 27.46 6.86 7.33
CA ARG A 158 27.43 5.79 6.33
C ARG A 158 26.01 5.35 6.03
N ASP A 159 25.77 5.03 4.77
CA ASP A 159 24.61 4.22 4.40
C ASP A 159 24.78 2.80 4.94
N VAL A 160 23.70 2.18 5.40
CA VAL A 160 23.75 0.88 6.09
C VAL A 160 22.70 -0.06 5.55
N ILE A 161 23.08 -1.34 5.39
CA ILE A 161 22.17 -2.48 5.22
C ILE A 161 22.30 -3.33 6.48
N GLY A 162 21.30 -3.28 7.36
CA GLY A 162 21.22 -4.06 8.58
C GLY A 162 20.36 -5.31 8.41
N VAL A 163 21.00 -6.49 8.43
CA VAL A 163 20.35 -7.80 8.34
C VAL A 163 20.45 -8.50 9.70
N ALA A 164 19.32 -8.68 10.38
CA ALA A 164 19.29 -9.34 11.68
C ALA A 164 17.92 -9.99 11.93
N LYS A 165 17.88 -11.05 12.75
CA LYS A 165 16.64 -11.77 13.10
C LYS A 165 15.51 -10.85 13.60
N THR A 166 14.26 -11.29 13.49
CA THR A 166 13.12 -10.59 14.09
C THR A 166 13.31 -10.44 15.60
N GLY A 167 12.85 -9.33 16.19
CA GLY A 167 13.02 -9.09 17.63
C GLY A 167 14.43 -8.69 18.08
N SER A 168 15.41 -8.56 17.17
CA SER A 168 16.78 -8.13 17.49
C SER A 168 16.93 -6.63 17.80
N GLY A 169 15.85 -5.86 17.83
CA GLY A 169 15.90 -4.42 18.14
C GLY A 169 16.32 -3.51 16.99
N LYS A 170 16.11 -3.92 15.73
CA LYS A 170 16.40 -3.11 14.52
C LYS A 170 15.78 -1.71 14.56
N THR A 171 14.56 -1.57 15.07
CA THR A 171 13.85 -0.28 15.12
C THR A 171 14.65 0.79 15.85
N ILE A 172 15.09 0.50 17.09
CA ILE A 172 15.91 1.42 17.88
C ILE A 172 17.27 1.69 17.21
N ALA A 173 17.80 0.72 16.45
CA ALA A 173 19.08 0.87 15.75
C ALA A 173 19.07 1.98 14.69
N PHE A 174 17.93 2.23 14.03
CA PHE A 174 17.79 3.37 13.11
C PHE A 174 17.14 4.60 13.74
N LEU A 175 16.28 4.45 14.77
CA LEU A 175 15.61 5.60 15.39
C LEU A 175 16.56 6.47 16.22
N LEU A 176 17.43 5.87 17.05
CA LEU A 176 18.36 6.66 17.88
C LEU A 176 19.30 7.56 17.08
N PRO A 177 20.02 7.07 16.05
CA PRO A 177 20.84 7.95 15.23
C PRO A 177 20.01 8.96 14.44
N MET A 178 18.79 8.60 14.00
CA MET A 178 17.87 9.53 13.33
C MET A 178 17.51 10.73 14.21
N PHE A 179 17.24 10.53 15.51
CA PHE A 179 16.93 11.67 16.37
C PHE A 179 18.10 12.63 16.56
N ARG A 180 19.32 12.08 16.68
CA ARG A 180 20.55 12.89 16.74
C ARG A 180 20.78 13.65 15.43
N HIS A 181 20.59 12.97 14.30
CA HIS A 181 20.67 13.54 12.97
C HIS A 181 19.74 14.73 12.75
N ILE A 182 18.51 14.65 13.27
CA ILE A 182 17.54 15.75 13.22
C ILE A 182 17.99 16.91 14.11
N LYS A 183 18.54 16.63 15.30
CA LYS A 183 18.96 17.67 16.25
C LYS A 183 20.24 18.41 15.87
N ASP A 184 21.04 17.84 14.98
CA ASP A 184 22.20 18.52 14.41
C ASP A 184 21.82 19.49 13.27
N GLN A 185 20.54 19.58 12.91
CA GLN A 185 20.01 20.47 11.90
C GLN A 185 19.18 21.60 12.51
N ARG A 186 19.00 22.69 11.75
CA ARG A 186 18.09 23.77 12.14
C ARG A 186 16.65 23.23 12.25
N PRO A 187 15.84 23.76 13.19
CA PRO A 187 14.42 23.44 13.29
C PRO A 187 13.67 23.63 11.96
N LEU A 188 12.50 23.00 11.84
CA LEU A 188 11.64 23.18 10.68
C LEU A 188 10.98 24.57 10.69
N GLU A 189 10.91 25.17 9.52
CA GLU A 189 10.09 26.34 9.23
C GLU A 189 8.70 25.92 8.71
N GLN A 190 7.77 26.88 8.70
CA GLN A 190 6.43 26.64 8.19
C GLN A 190 6.49 26.17 6.73
N MET A 191 5.66 25.18 6.37
CA MET A 191 5.61 24.56 5.03
C MET A 191 6.83 23.71 4.63
N GLU A 192 7.82 23.53 5.50
CA GLU A 192 8.91 22.60 5.24
C GLU A 192 8.48 21.14 5.41
N GLY A 193 9.05 20.27 4.57
CA GLY A 193 8.89 18.83 4.69
C GLY A 193 9.71 18.22 5.83
N PRO A 194 9.56 16.91 6.10
CA PRO A 194 10.30 16.24 7.16
C PRO A 194 11.80 16.20 6.89
N ILE A 195 12.56 15.99 7.97
CA ILE A 195 14.01 15.73 7.90
C ILE A 195 14.26 14.23 7.75
N ALA A 196 13.42 13.41 8.38
CA ALA A 196 13.53 11.96 8.34
C ALA A 196 12.26 11.28 7.82
N LEU A 197 12.45 10.26 6.99
CA LEU A 197 11.40 9.46 6.40
C LEU A 197 11.64 7.97 6.69
N VAL A 198 10.68 7.30 7.34
CA VAL A 198 10.71 5.86 7.59
C VAL A 198 9.60 5.19 6.79
N MET A 199 9.97 4.39 5.80
CA MET A 199 9.03 3.62 4.99
C MET A 199 8.98 2.16 5.45
N THR A 200 7.77 1.61 5.48
CA THR A 200 7.47 0.26 5.95
C THR A 200 6.30 -0.35 5.17
N PRO A 201 6.25 -1.68 4.95
CA PRO A 201 5.26 -2.31 4.07
C PRO A 201 3.81 -2.30 4.60
N THR A 202 3.61 -2.29 5.92
CA THR A 202 2.26 -2.44 6.51
C THR A 202 1.88 -1.26 7.39
N ARG A 203 0.56 -1.06 7.51
CA ARG A 203 -0.05 0.00 8.32
C ARG A 203 0.27 -0.22 9.80
N GLU A 204 0.16 -1.47 10.23
CA GLU A 204 0.37 -1.90 11.61
C GLU A 204 1.82 -1.69 12.05
N LEU A 205 2.78 -2.00 11.18
CA LEU A 205 4.19 -1.76 11.43
C LEU A 205 4.50 -0.26 11.48
N ALA A 206 3.89 0.56 10.62
CA ALA A 206 4.04 2.01 10.67
C ALA A 206 3.57 2.59 12.02
N VAL A 207 2.41 2.12 12.52
CA VAL A 207 1.88 2.52 13.83
C VAL A 207 2.80 2.06 14.96
N GLN A 208 3.37 0.85 14.87
CA GLN A 208 4.32 0.35 15.86
C GLN A 208 5.58 1.22 15.91
N ILE A 209 6.23 1.48 14.77
CA ILE A 209 7.45 2.31 14.72
C ILE A 209 7.15 3.72 15.24
N HIS A 210 6.02 4.32 14.86
CA HIS A 210 5.60 5.62 15.39
C HIS A 210 5.43 5.61 16.90
N ARG A 211 4.85 4.54 17.46
CA ARG A 211 4.71 4.35 18.92
C ARG A 211 6.08 4.24 19.60
N GLU A 212 7.04 3.54 19.00
CA GLU A 212 8.41 3.43 19.52
C GLU A 212 9.17 4.76 19.49
N CYS A 213 8.81 5.69 18.59
CA CYS A 213 9.36 7.05 18.61
C CYS A 213 8.89 7.85 19.85
N LYS A 214 7.62 7.73 20.26
CA LYS A 214 6.97 8.63 21.23
C LYS A 214 7.75 8.91 22.52
N PRO A 215 8.36 7.90 23.20
CA PRO A 215 9.13 8.14 24.43
C PRO A 215 10.28 9.13 24.23
N PHE A 216 10.91 9.11 23.05
CA PHE A 216 12.05 9.97 22.70
C PHE A 216 11.60 11.34 22.18
N LEU A 217 10.51 11.39 21.40
CA LEU A 217 9.98 12.64 20.81
C LEU A 217 9.73 13.71 21.86
N LYS A 218 9.10 13.36 22.98
CA LYS A 218 8.78 14.30 24.07
C LYS A 218 10.04 14.93 24.66
N VAL A 219 11.05 14.09 24.92
CA VAL A 219 12.29 14.52 25.57
C VAL A 219 13.18 15.32 24.61
N MET A 220 13.12 15.01 23.33
CA MET A 220 13.87 15.71 22.31
C MET A 220 13.12 16.91 21.74
N GLY A 221 11.85 17.14 22.09
CA GLY A 221 11.04 18.21 21.49
C GLY A 221 10.97 18.06 19.97
N LEU A 222 10.66 16.86 19.50
CA LEU A 222 10.47 16.51 18.09
C LEU A 222 9.02 16.05 17.85
N ARG A 223 8.54 16.17 16.62
CA ARG A 223 7.22 15.72 16.17
C ARG A 223 7.37 14.63 15.12
N ALA A 224 6.52 13.61 15.21
CA ALA A 224 6.43 12.55 14.22
C ALA A 224 4.98 12.32 13.80
N VAL A 225 4.77 12.07 12.52
CA VAL A 225 3.46 11.72 11.95
C VAL A 225 3.50 10.29 11.43
N CYS A 226 2.42 9.53 11.67
CA CYS A 226 2.22 8.21 11.09
C CYS A 226 1.25 8.31 9.91
N ALA A 227 1.71 7.96 8.71
CA ALA A 227 0.97 8.13 7.47
C ALA A 227 0.76 6.79 6.75
N TYR A 228 -0.43 6.23 6.88
CA TYR A 228 -0.78 4.94 6.28
C TYR A 228 -2.21 4.91 5.72
N GLY A 229 -2.47 4.02 4.77
CA GLY A 229 -3.77 3.86 4.10
C GLY A 229 -4.93 3.48 5.04
N GLY A 230 -6.18 3.66 4.62
CA GLY A 230 -7.37 3.19 5.36
C GLY A 230 -7.86 4.10 6.48
N SER A 231 -7.03 5.00 7.02
CA SER A 231 -7.48 6.12 7.86
C SER A 231 -7.74 7.37 7.01
N PRO A 232 -8.63 8.29 7.45
CA PRO A 232 -8.88 9.54 6.75
C PRO A 232 -7.60 10.34 6.51
N ILE A 233 -7.36 10.74 5.25
CA ILE A 233 -6.15 11.50 4.90
C ILE A 233 -6.14 12.90 5.55
N LYS A 234 -7.34 13.47 5.81
CA LYS A 234 -7.51 14.80 6.42
C LYS A 234 -6.79 14.94 7.76
N ASP A 235 -6.80 13.89 8.59
CA ASP A 235 -6.18 13.91 9.92
C ASP A 235 -4.66 13.94 9.80
N GLN A 236 -4.11 13.18 8.84
CA GLN A 236 -2.68 13.17 8.54
C GLN A 236 -2.22 14.51 7.93
N ILE A 237 -3.05 15.14 7.09
CA ILE A 237 -2.80 16.49 6.56
C ILE A 237 -2.78 17.51 7.71
N ALA A 238 -3.74 17.45 8.65
CA ALA A 238 -3.81 18.35 9.79
C ALA A 238 -2.58 18.23 10.70
N GLU A 239 -2.09 17.01 10.95
CA GLU A 239 -0.87 16.79 11.72
C GLU A 239 0.40 17.27 11.00
N LEU A 240 0.48 17.13 9.68
CA LEU A 240 1.60 17.63 8.87
C LEU A 240 1.62 19.16 8.81
N LYS A 241 0.46 19.83 8.76
CA LYS A 241 0.36 21.31 8.79
C LYS A 241 0.97 21.93 10.05
N LYS A 242 1.02 21.19 11.16
CA LYS A 242 1.66 21.60 12.42
C LYS A 242 3.20 21.47 12.38
N GLY A 243 3.76 20.95 11.29
CA GLY A 243 5.17 20.59 11.17
C GLY A 243 5.46 19.20 11.75
N ALA A 244 6.37 18.46 11.09
CA ALA A 244 6.80 17.14 11.54
C ALA A 244 8.21 16.85 11.05
N GLU A 245 9.17 16.66 11.97
CA GLU A 245 10.54 16.30 11.61
C GLU A 245 10.63 14.86 11.08
N ILE A 246 9.71 14.00 11.50
CA ILE A 246 9.69 12.57 11.16
C ILE A 246 8.35 12.19 10.53
N ILE A 247 8.40 11.48 9.40
CA ILE A 247 7.23 10.76 8.87
C ILE A 247 7.54 9.26 8.89
N VAL A 248 6.66 8.49 9.52
CA VAL A 248 6.63 7.03 9.43
C VAL A 248 5.45 6.64 8.54
N CYS A 249 5.69 5.95 7.42
CA CYS A 249 4.64 5.78 6.42
C CYS A 249 4.67 4.46 5.64
N THR A 250 3.50 4.10 5.10
CA THR A 250 3.41 3.16 3.97
C THR A 250 3.61 3.90 2.65
N PRO A 251 4.32 3.34 1.65
CA PRO A 251 4.64 4.05 0.40
C PRO A 251 3.45 4.70 -0.30
N GLY A 252 2.34 3.96 -0.48
CA GLY A 252 1.15 4.48 -1.16
C GLY A 252 0.57 5.75 -0.52
N ARG A 253 0.41 5.76 0.82
CA ARG A 253 -0.10 6.94 1.53
C ARG A 253 0.86 8.12 1.48
N MET A 254 2.18 7.87 1.47
CA MET A 254 3.16 8.95 1.31
C MET A 254 3.01 9.64 -0.06
N ILE A 255 2.78 8.87 -1.13
CA ILE A 255 2.51 9.42 -2.47
C ILE A 255 1.21 10.23 -2.47
N ASP A 256 0.14 9.73 -1.83
CA ASP A 256 -1.11 10.47 -1.69
C ASP A 256 -0.88 11.83 -1.00
N LEU A 257 -0.09 11.87 0.09
CA LEU A 257 0.23 13.10 0.82
C LEU A 257 1.11 14.06 0.02
N LEU A 258 2.07 13.55 -0.76
CA LEU A 258 2.93 14.36 -1.63
C LEU A 258 2.18 14.95 -2.83
N THR A 259 1.04 14.36 -3.21
CA THR A 259 0.21 14.82 -4.34
C THR A 259 -1.03 15.57 -3.88
N ALA A 260 -1.42 15.42 -2.61
CA ALA A 260 -2.56 16.12 -2.00
C ALA A 260 -2.41 17.64 -2.11
N ASN A 261 -3.54 18.31 -2.35
CA ASN A 261 -3.65 19.75 -2.58
C ASN A 261 -2.63 20.27 -3.61
N SER A 262 -2.44 19.52 -4.69
CA SER A 262 -1.47 19.84 -5.75
C SER A 262 -0.03 19.95 -5.23
N GLY A 263 0.35 19.08 -4.28
CA GLY A 263 1.69 19.03 -3.68
C GLY A 263 1.97 20.10 -2.63
N ARG A 264 0.93 20.75 -2.10
CA ARG A 264 1.07 21.82 -1.08
C ARG A 264 1.07 21.31 0.36
N VAL A 265 0.71 20.03 0.60
CA VAL A 265 0.64 19.47 1.95
C VAL A 265 2.03 19.24 2.54
N THR A 266 2.92 18.60 1.78
CA THR A 266 4.28 18.28 2.22
C THR A 266 5.21 18.11 1.01
N ASN A 267 6.50 18.05 1.25
CA ASN A 267 7.54 17.86 0.22
C ASN A 267 8.73 17.09 0.83
N LEU A 268 9.69 16.68 0.00
CA LEU A 268 10.85 15.90 0.46
C LEU A 268 12.18 16.70 0.41
N LYS A 269 12.12 18.03 0.32
CA LYS A 269 13.32 18.87 0.11
C LYS A 269 14.29 18.85 1.31
N ARG A 270 13.75 18.75 2.53
CA ARG A 270 14.51 18.69 3.80
C ARG A 270 14.92 17.26 4.20
N VAL A 271 14.47 16.22 3.48
CA VAL A 271 14.72 14.82 3.84
C VAL A 271 16.19 14.50 3.65
N THR A 272 16.90 14.29 4.75
CA THR A 272 18.33 13.97 4.78
C THR A 272 18.60 12.59 5.38
N TYR A 273 17.59 11.93 5.95
CA TYR A 273 17.66 10.60 6.53
C TYR A 273 16.48 9.74 6.07
N VAL A 274 16.74 8.65 5.34
CA VAL A 274 15.71 7.74 4.83
C VAL A 274 15.92 6.34 5.39
N VAL A 275 14.86 5.74 5.92
CA VAL A 275 14.84 4.35 6.39
C VAL A 275 13.89 3.53 5.53
N LEU A 276 14.36 2.36 5.09
CA LEU A 276 13.52 1.30 4.53
C LEU A 276 13.51 0.12 5.51
N ASP A 277 12.42 -0.07 6.24
CA ASP A 277 12.24 -1.18 7.18
C ASP A 277 11.37 -2.29 6.57
N GLU A 278 11.69 -3.54 6.89
CA GLU A 278 11.19 -4.74 6.18
C GLU A 278 11.27 -4.57 4.65
N ALA A 279 12.46 -4.14 4.19
CA ALA A 279 12.66 -3.77 2.80
C ALA A 279 12.41 -4.93 1.84
N ASP A 280 12.87 -6.15 2.15
CA ASP A 280 12.56 -7.39 1.43
C ASP A 280 11.06 -7.51 1.09
N ARG A 281 10.20 -7.13 2.03
CA ARG A 281 8.76 -7.23 1.91
C ARG A 281 8.11 -6.16 1.07
N MET A 282 8.67 -4.95 1.10
CA MET A 282 8.21 -3.91 0.18
C MET A 282 8.35 -4.37 -1.28
N PHE A 283 9.35 -5.19 -1.62
CA PHE A 283 9.46 -5.75 -2.97
C PHE A 283 8.50 -6.90 -3.24
N ASP A 284 8.37 -7.85 -2.32
CA ASP A 284 7.43 -8.98 -2.48
C ASP A 284 6.01 -8.50 -2.74
N MET A 285 5.63 -7.38 -2.12
CA MET A 285 4.32 -6.75 -2.27
C MET A 285 4.20 -5.85 -3.52
N GLY A 286 5.25 -5.73 -4.32
CA GLY A 286 5.27 -4.88 -5.50
C GLY A 286 5.33 -3.38 -5.20
N PHE A 287 5.78 -2.96 -4.01
CA PHE A 287 5.96 -1.55 -3.67
C PHE A 287 7.25 -0.94 -4.23
N GLU A 288 8.12 -1.70 -4.89
CA GLU A 288 9.36 -1.18 -5.49
C GLU A 288 9.14 0.10 -6.31
N PRO A 289 8.17 0.17 -7.25
CA PRO A 289 7.96 1.40 -8.03
C PRO A 289 7.55 2.59 -7.16
N GLN A 290 6.76 2.35 -6.11
CA GLN A 290 6.32 3.41 -5.18
C GLN A 290 7.48 3.90 -4.31
N VAL A 291 8.28 2.99 -3.77
CA VAL A 291 9.49 3.30 -3.01
C VAL A 291 10.46 4.11 -3.88
N MET A 292 10.75 3.65 -5.10
CA MET A 292 11.62 4.39 -6.02
C MET A 292 11.08 5.77 -6.36
N LYS A 293 9.77 5.92 -6.55
CA LYS A 293 9.16 7.22 -6.81
C LYS A 293 9.41 8.22 -5.66
N ILE A 294 9.26 7.76 -4.42
CA ILE A 294 9.51 8.57 -3.22
C ILE A 294 11.00 8.88 -3.08
N VAL A 295 11.86 7.86 -3.17
CA VAL A 295 13.32 8.00 -3.00
C VAL A 295 13.91 8.92 -4.07
N ASN A 296 13.46 8.83 -5.33
CA ASN A 296 13.89 9.70 -6.42
C ASN A 296 13.39 11.15 -6.27
N ASN A 297 12.49 11.43 -5.32
CA ASN A 297 12.04 12.79 -4.99
C ASN A 297 12.78 13.36 -3.77
N THR A 298 13.60 12.55 -3.09
CA THR A 298 14.48 12.99 -1.99
C THR A 298 15.83 13.44 -2.54
N ARG A 299 16.50 14.37 -1.85
CA ARG A 299 17.84 14.84 -2.25
C ARG A 299 18.85 13.68 -2.40
N PRO A 300 19.75 13.73 -3.39
CA PRO A 300 20.66 12.62 -3.72
C PRO A 300 21.76 12.41 -2.68
N ASP A 301 22.09 13.44 -1.90
CA ASP A 301 23.11 13.42 -0.85
C ASP A 301 22.52 13.04 0.52
N ARG A 302 21.29 12.54 0.61
CA ARG A 302 20.72 11.97 1.85
C ARG A 302 21.58 10.82 2.42
N GLN A 303 21.34 10.46 3.66
CA GLN A 303 21.79 9.20 4.24
C GLN A 303 20.64 8.19 4.18
N THR A 304 20.92 6.96 3.77
CA THR A 304 19.91 5.89 3.64
C THR A 304 20.30 4.69 4.50
N ALA A 305 19.37 4.23 5.32
CA ALA A 305 19.51 3.02 6.12
C ALA A 305 18.43 2.01 5.74
N LEU A 306 18.83 0.78 5.52
CA LEU A 306 17.96 -0.30 5.10
C LEU A 306 18.01 -1.40 6.15
N PHE A 307 16.85 -1.85 6.62
CA PHE A 307 16.76 -2.90 7.62
C PHE A 307 15.82 -4.02 7.15
N SER A 308 16.25 -5.25 7.40
CA SER A 308 15.47 -6.42 7.06
C SER A 308 15.85 -7.62 7.92
N ALA A 309 14.96 -8.60 8.03
CA ALA A 309 15.33 -9.91 8.58
C ALA A 309 16.03 -10.80 7.55
N THR A 310 15.74 -10.58 6.27
CA THR A 310 16.32 -11.35 5.16
C THR A 310 16.83 -10.43 4.05
N PHE A 311 17.81 -10.89 3.28
CA PHE A 311 18.43 -10.09 2.22
C PHE A 311 18.68 -10.95 0.98
N PRO A 312 17.63 -11.23 0.19
CA PRO A 312 17.74 -12.08 -1.00
C PRO A 312 18.49 -11.36 -2.13
N LYS A 313 19.04 -12.12 -3.09
CA LYS A 313 19.87 -11.58 -4.18
C LYS A 313 19.14 -10.54 -5.05
N GLN A 314 17.84 -10.67 -5.26
CA GLN A 314 17.08 -9.66 -6.02
C GLN A 314 17.11 -8.29 -5.35
N MET A 315 17.22 -8.26 -4.02
CA MET A 315 17.28 -7.04 -3.25
C MET A 315 18.61 -6.28 -3.44
N ASP A 316 19.71 -6.96 -3.76
CA ASP A 316 21.00 -6.33 -4.07
C ASP A 316 20.86 -5.29 -5.19
N ALA A 317 19.99 -5.54 -6.17
CA ALA A 317 19.78 -4.64 -7.30
C ALA A 317 19.15 -3.31 -6.87
N LEU A 318 18.15 -3.32 -5.98
CA LEU A 318 17.62 -2.07 -5.44
C LEU A 318 18.63 -1.41 -4.53
N ALA A 319 19.23 -2.16 -3.60
CA ALA A 319 20.19 -1.62 -2.65
C ALA A 319 21.27 -0.79 -3.36
N ARG A 320 21.77 -1.28 -4.51
CA ARG A 320 22.71 -0.56 -5.38
C ARG A 320 22.16 0.72 -6.02
N LYS A 321 20.86 0.82 -6.28
CA LYS A 321 20.20 2.01 -6.83
C LYS A 321 19.96 3.10 -5.78
N ILE A 322 19.73 2.73 -4.53
CA ILE A 322 19.28 3.67 -3.48
C ILE A 322 20.33 4.06 -2.44
N LEU A 323 21.36 3.22 -2.24
CA LEU A 323 22.42 3.40 -1.24
C LEU A 323 23.75 3.79 -1.90
N GLN A 324 24.55 4.57 -1.18
CA GLN A 324 25.88 5.02 -1.61
C GLN A 324 26.97 4.44 -0.72
N ARG A 325 27.84 3.58 -1.30
CA ARG A 325 28.97 2.93 -0.61
C ARG A 325 28.56 2.37 0.78
N PRO A 326 27.49 1.54 0.88
CA PRO A 326 26.92 1.14 2.16
C PRO A 326 27.81 0.16 2.93
N LEU A 327 27.58 0.08 4.24
CA LEU A 327 28.05 -1.02 5.09
C LEU A 327 26.94 -2.07 5.20
N GLU A 328 27.22 -3.30 4.80
CA GLU A 328 26.33 -4.44 5.01
C GLU A 328 26.71 -5.15 6.31
N LEU A 329 25.80 -5.12 7.27
CA LEU A 329 25.96 -5.64 8.62
C LEU A 329 25.00 -6.83 8.79
N THR A 330 25.53 -8.05 8.94
CA THR A 330 24.73 -9.27 9.12
C THR A 330 24.95 -9.85 10.51
N VAL A 331 23.88 -10.08 11.27
CA VAL A 331 23.91 -10.63 12.63
C VAL A 331 23.11 -11.93 12.70
N GLY A 332 23.69 -13.01 13.24
CA GLY A 332 22.98 -14.28 13.45
C GLY A 332 22.68 -15.10 12.19
N GLY A 333 23.42 -14.87 11.10
CA GLY A 333 23.23 -15.57 9.82
C GLY A 333 22.13 -14.98 8.92
N ARG A 334 22.06 -15.43 7.67
CA ARG A 334 21.04 -14.96 6.71
C ARG A 334 19.83 -15.89 6.75
N SER A 335 18.63 -15.34 6.95
CA SER A 335 17.36 -16.08 6.91
C SER A 335 17.27 -17.22 7.92
N VAL A 336 17.77 -16.99 9.13
CA VAL A 336 17.77 -17.95 10.25
C VAL A 336 16.63 -17.62 11.21
N VAL A 337 15.92 -18.64 11.67
CA VAL A 337 14.91 -18.51 12.74
C VAL A 337 15.61 -18.48 14.09
N ALA A 338 15.09 -17.68 15.02
CA ALA A 338 15.69 -17.51 16.34
C ALA A 338 15.70 -18.85 17.12
N PRO A 339 16.80 -19.21 17.81
CA PRO A 339 16.91 -20.49 18.54
C PRO A 339 15.90 -20.63 19.68
N GLU A 340 15.34 -19.52 20.16
CA GLU A 340 14.28 -19.49 21.17
C GLU A 340 12.93 -20.03 20.65
N ILE A 341 12.81 -20.27 19.33
CA ILE A 341 11.61 -20.75 18.67
C ILE A 341 11.77 -22.24 18.34
N THR A 342 10.96 -23.08 19.00
CA THR A 342 10.81 -24.48 18.62
C THR A 342 10.07 -24.57 17.29
N GLN A 343 10.70 -25.17 16.29
CA GLN A 343 10.17 -25.31 14.94
C GLN A 343 9.72 -26.74 14.72
N LEU A 344 8.43 -26.95 14.45
CA LEU A 344 7.84 -28.25 14.15
C LEU A 344 7.20 -28.20 12.76
N VAL A 345 7.50 -29.19 11.92
CA VAL A 345 6.86 -29.33 10.60
C VAL A 345 6.18 -30.69 10.55
N GLU A 346 4.92 -30.71 10.11
CA GLU A 346 4.13 -31.93 9.96
C GLU A 346 3.68 -32.02 8.49
N VAL A 347 4.05 -33.10 7.80
CA VAL A 347 3.53 -33.40 6.47
C VAL A 347 2.16 -34.06 6.65
N ARG A 348 1.09 -33.43 6.16
CA ARG A 348 -0.28 -33.88 6.44
C ARG A 348 -1.20 -33.68 5.24
N GLU A 349 -2.15 -34.60 5.09
CA GLU A 349 -3.26 -34.44 4.15
C GLU A 349 -4.17 -33.27 4.57
N GLU A 350 -4.79 -32.61 3.58
CA GLU A 350 -5.57 -31.39 3.78
C GLU A 350 -6.76 -31.61 4.74
N ASP A 351 -7.46 -32.72 4.62
CA ASP A 351 -8.62 -33.10 5.44
C ASP A 351 -8.26 -33.33 6.91
N SER A 352 -7.02 -33.76 7.17
CA SER A 352 -6.53 -34.06 8.50
C SER A 352 -6.12 -32.80 9.28
N LYS A 353 -5.78 -31.70 8.60
CA LYS A 353 -5.23 -30.47 9.21
C LYS A 353 -6.14 -29.88 10.28
N PHE A 354 -7.43 -29.77 10.01
CA PHE A 354 -8.37 -29.12 10.93
C PHE A 354 -8.47 -29.85 12.27
N ILE A 355 -8.56 -31.19 12.25
CA ILE A 355 -8.61 -31.99 13.49
C ILE A 355 -7.34 -31.82 14.31
N ARG A 356 -6.17 -31.81 13.64
CA ARG A 356 -4.88 -31.58 14.30
C ARG A 356 -4.75 -30.17 14.88
N LEU A 357 -5.28 -29.17 14.19
CA LEU A 357 -5.35 -27.80 14.71
C LEU A 357 -6.15 -27.77 16.03
N LEU A 358 -7.31 -28.43 16.10
CA LEU A 358 -8.12 -28.47 17.33
C LEU A 358 -7.36 -29.13 18.49
N ASP A 359 -6.65 -30.24 18.23
CA ASP A 359 -5.83 -30.92 19.21
C ASP A 359 -4.73 -29.99 19.76
N ILE A 360 -3.98 -29.33 18.88
CA ILE A 360 -2.94 -28.36 19.26
C ILE A 360 -3.53 -27.21 20.10
N LEU A 361 -4.63 -26.62 19.66
CA LEU A 361 -5.28 -25.51 20.37
C LEU A 361 -5.81 -25.96 21.75
N GLY A 362 -6.37 -27.16 21.84
CA GLY A 362 -6.83 -27.74 23.11
C GLY A 362 -5.68 -28.00 24.08
N GLN A 363 -4.56 -28.55 23.60
CA GLN A 363 -3.34 -28.74 24.40
C GLN A 363 -2.78 -27.41 24.89
N MET A 364 -2.69 -26.41 24.00
CA MET A 364 -2.19 -25.08 24.35
C MET A 364 -3.05 -24.42 25.43
N TYR A 365 -4.37 -24.46 25.28
CA TYR A 365 -5.30 -23.92 26.26
C TYR A 365 -5.19 -24.61 27.63
N ASN A 366 -5.02 -25.93 27.65
CA ASN A 366 -4.85 -26.70 28.89
C ASN A 366 -3.52 -26.43 29.59
N GLN A 367 -2.45 -26.15 28.83
CA GLN A 367 -1.13 -25.85 29.38
C GLN A 367 -1.04 -24.40 29.88
N ASP A 368 -1.58 -23.45 29.12
CA ASP A 368 -1.56 -22.04 29.44
C ASP A 368 -2.79 -21.33 28.85
N PRO A 369 -3.82 -21.05 29.67
CA PRO A 369 -5.02 -20.34 29.23
C PRO A 369 -4.77 -18.91 28.75
N GLU A 370 -3.65 -18.28 29.13
CA GLU A 370 -3.28 -16.94 28.67
C GLU A 370 -2.45 -16.96 27.37
N ALA A 371 -2.15 -18.14 26.83
CA ALA A 371 -1.36 -18.27 25.62
C ALA A 371 -2.13 -17.73 24.41
N ARG A 372 -1.48 -16.81 23.69
CA ARG A 372 -1.99 -16.28 22.42
C ARG A 372 -1.48 -17.12 21.26
N THR A 373 -2.38 -17.44 20.33
CA THR A 373 -2.09 -18.22 19.13
C THR A 373 -2.36 -17.41 17.87
N LEU A 374 -1.39 -17.40 16.95
CA LEU A 374 -1.54 -16.79 15.63
C LEU A 374 -1.50 -17.89 14.56
N ILE A 375 -2.57 -17.98 13.78
CA ILE A 375 -2.71 -18.98 12.71
C ILE A 375 -2.56 -18.28 11.37
N PHE A 376 -1.63 -18.74 10.53
CA PHE A 376 -1.42 -18.23 9.19
C PHE A 376 -2.11 -19.10 8.13
N VAL A 377 -2.80 -18.43 7.23
CA VAL A 377 -3.42 -19.00 6.03
C VAL A 377 -2.94 -18.24 4.79
N ASP A 378 -3.05 -18.86 3.60
CA ASP A 378 -2.59 -18.26 2.34
C ASP A 378 -3.56 -17.17 1.85
N ARG A 379 -4.87 -17.45 1.90
CA ARG A 379 -5.91 -16.59 1.30
C ARG A 379 -6.86 -15.99 2.33
N GLN A 380 -7.43 -14.84 1.96
CA GLN A 380 -8.43 -14.14 2.77
C GLN A 380 -9.67 -15.00 3.01
N GLU A 381 -10.17 -15.64 1.96
CA GLU A 381 -11.30 -16.59 2.04
C GLU A 381 -11.00 -17.75 2.98
N GLY A 382 -9.76 -18.27 2.95
CA GLY A 382 -9.30 -19.30 3.88
C GLY A 382 -9.34 -18.83 5.34
N ALA A 383 -9.00 -17.57 5.60
CA ALA A 383 -9.06 -17.00 6.95
C ALA A 383 -10.50 -16.95 7.49
N ASP A 384 -11.45 -16.47 6.67
CA ASP A 384 -12.85 -16.39 7.07
C ASP A 384 -13.53 -17.77 7.13
N ASN A 385 -13.14 -18.72 6.28
CA ASN A 385 -13.63 -20.10 6.36
C ASN A 385 -13.18 -20.78 7.66
N LEU A 386 -11.88 -20.71 7.96
CA LEU A 386 -11.32 -21.29 9.18
C LEU A 386 -11.89 -20.63 10.44
N LEU A 387 -12.13 -19.31 10.40
CA LEU A 387 -12.81 -18.58 11.47
C LEU A 387 -14.19 -19.19 11.76
N ARG A 388 -15.02 -19.38 10.73
CA ARG A 388 -16.37 -19.96 10.89
C ARG A 388 -16.31 -21.37 11.47
N GLU A 389 -15.34 -22.18 11.06
CA GLU A 389 -15.18 -23.54 11.57
C GLU A 389 -14.74 -23.57 13.03
N LEU A 390 -13.75 -22.77 13.42
CA LEU A 390 -13.30 -22.66 14.80
C LEU A 390 -14.39 -22.11 15.73
N MET A 391 -15.14 -21.09 15.29
CA MET A 391 -16.27 -20.54 16.05
C MET A 391 -17.38 -21.59 16.28
N ARG A 392 -17.68 -22.44 15.29
CA ARG A 392 -18.63 -23.55 15.44
C ARG A 392 -18.16 -24.59 16.46
N LYS A 393 -16.85 -24.70 16.68
CA LYS A 393 -16.24 -25.57 17.71
C LYS A 393 -16.09 -24.87 19.06
N GLY A 394 -16.56 -23.62 19.19
CA GLY A 394 -16.55 -22.88 20.45
C GLY A 394 -15.25 -22.13 20.76
N TYR A 395 -14.34 -22.01 19.79
CA TYR A 395 -13.11 -21.23 19.99
C TYR A 395 -13.39 -19.74 19.80
N LEU A 396 -12.91 -18.92 20.74
CA LEU A 396 -12.92 -17.48 20.61
C LEU A 396 -11.78 -17.03 19.70
N CYS A 397 -12.12 -16.66 18.47
CA CYS A 397 -11.15 -16.25 17.47
C CYS A 397 -11.65 -15.11 16.58
N MET A 398 -10.73 -14.43 15.92
CA MET A 398 -10.99 -13.38 14.93
C MET A 398 -10.09 -13.56 13.70
N SER A 399 -10.47 -12.99 12.54
CA SER A 399 -9.65 -12.99 11.32
C SER A 399 -9.04 -11.62 11.02
N LEU A 400 -7.79 -11.61 10.52
CA LEU A 400 -7.02 -10.42 10.19
C LEU A 400 -6.43 -10.54 8.77
N HIS A 401 -7.03 -9.83 7.81
CA HIS A 401 -6.53 -9.77 6.43
C HIS A 401 -6.87 -8.44 5.75
N GLY A 402 -6.36 -8.23 4.53
CA GLY A 402 -6.53 -6.97 3.79
C GLY A 402 -7.94 -6.66 3.28
N GLY A 403 -8.88 -7.62 3.41
CA GLY A 403 -10.30 -7.44 3.10
C GLY A 403 -11.14 -6.93 4.26
N LYS A 404 -10.58 -6.88 5.48
CA LYS A 404 -11.23 -6.26 6.65
C LYS A 404 -11.05 -4.75 6.63
N GLU A 405 -12.01 -4.03 7.17
CA GLU A 405 -11.90 -2.58 7.34
C GLU A 405 -10.78 -2.22 8.33
N GLN A 406 -10.19 -1.03 8.21
CA GLN A 406 -9.06 -0.67 9.09
C GLN A 406 -9.48 -0.61 10.57
N VAL A 407 -10.70 -0.15 10.85
CA VAL A 407 -11.24 -0.08 12.21
C VAL A 407 -11.33 -1.48 12.81
N ASP A 408 -11.85 -2.46 12.06
CA ASP A 408 -11.93 -3.86 12.50
C ASP A 408 -10.54 -4.48 12.72
N ARG A 409 -9.58 -4.17 11.84
CA ARG A 409 -8.19 -4.62 11.97
C ARG A 409 -7.55 -4.07 13.24
N ASP A 410 -7.73 -2.77 13.50
CA ASP A 410 -7.20 -2.10 14.68
C ASP A 410 -7.84 -2.66 15.97
N SER A 411 -9.16 -2.91 15.96
CA SER A 411 -9.89 -3.55 17.07
C SER A 411 -9.39 -4.98 17.30
N THR A 412 -9.32 -5.81 16.26
CA THR A 412 -8.85 -7.20 16.34
C THR A 412 -7.44 -7.26 16.94
N ILE A 413 -6.55 -6.37 16.51
CA ILE A 413 -5.19 -6.29 17.04
C ILE A 413 -5.19 -5.86 18.51
N ALA A 414 -6.04 -4.92 18.90
CA ALA A 414 -6.17 -4.48 20.29
C ALA A 414 -6.71 -5.60 21.20
N ASP A 415 -7.75 -6.31 20.76
CA ASP A 415 -8.35 -7.43 21.48
C ASP A 415 -7.38 -8.61 21.60
N PHE A 416 -6.62 -8.88 20.54
CA PHE A 416 -5.58 -9.90 20.58
C PHE A 416 -4.44 -9.51 21.53
N LYS A 417 -3.98 -8.26 21.50
CA LYS A 417 -2.92 -7.77 22.39
C LYS A 417 -3.33 -7.74 23.86
N SER A 418 -4.59 -7.42 24.15
CA SER A 418 -5.13 -7.42 25.51
C SER A 418 -5.44 -8.85 26.01
N GLY A 419 -5.57 -9.82 25.11
CA GLY A 419 -5.92 -11.21 25.46
C GLY A 419 -7.42 -11.46 25.54
N VAL A 420 -8.25 -10.48 25.15
CA VAL A 420 -9.70 -10.66 25.01
C VAL A 420 -10.00 -11.77 23.99
N VAL A 421 -9.24 -11.81 22.90
CA VAL A 421 -9.29 -12.90 21.92
C VAL A 421 -7.96 -13.66 21.96
N PRO A 422 -7.94 -14.96 22.27
CA PRO A 422 -6.70 -15.73 22.36
C PRO A 422 -6.19 -16.24 21.01
N VAL A 423 -7.04 -16.31 19.98
CA VAL A 423 -6.68 -16.89 18.67
C VAL A 423 -6.98 -15.90 17.54
N VAL A 424 -5.98 -15.60 16.72
CA VAL A 424 -6.16 -14.80 15.49
C VAL A 424 -5.74 -15.60 14.28
N ILE A 425 -6.58 -15.60 13.24
CA ILE A 425 -6.28 -16.19 11.93
C ILE A 425 -5.91 -15.06 10.97
N ALA A 426 -4.74 -15.11 10.35
CA ALA A 426 -4.23 -14.02 9.53
C ALA A 426 -3.62 -14.49 8.21
N THR A 427 -3.67 -13.64 7.19
CA THR A 427 -2.80 -13.80 6.03
C THR A 427 -1.40 -13.26 6.33
N SER A 428 -0.36 -13.76 5.63
CA SER A 428 1.03 -13.34 5.83
C SER A 428 1.20 -11.83 5.85
N VAL A 429 0.52 -11.13 4.94
CA VAL A 429 0.64 -9.67 4.78
C VAL A 429 0.11 -8.93 6.00
N ALA A 430 -1.03 -9.37 6.55
CA ALA A 430 -1.73 -8.62 7.58
C ALA A 430 -1.14 -8.82 8.99
N ALA A 431 -0.39 -9.90 9.23
CA ALA A 431 0.26 -10.16 10.50
C ALA A 431 1.72 -9.64 10.59
N ARG A 432 2.24 -9.00 9.54
CA ARG A 432 3.56 -8.33 9.61
C ARG A 432 3.52 -7.09 10.49
N GLY A 433 4.61 -6.86 11.21
CA GLY A 433 4.64 -5.88 12.29
C GLY A 433 3.67 -6.15 13.45
N LEU A 434 2.99 -7.30 13.51
CA LEU A 434 2.23 -7.66 14.70
C LEU A 434 3.22 -7.96 15.84
N ASP A 435 3.17 -7.13 16.88
CA ASP A 435 3.91 -7.31 18.13
C ASP A 435 2.95 -7.50 19.29
N VAL A 436 2.87 -8.74 19.75
CA VAL A 436 1.91 -9.22 20.75
C VAL A 436 2.73 -9.91 21.85
N LYS A 437 2.60 -9.41 23.08
CA LYS A 437 3.20 -10.04 24.25
C LYS A 437 2.58 -11.44 24.45
N GLN A 438 3.33 -12.39 25.00
CA GLN A 438 2.84 -13.78 25.22
C GLN A 438 2.26 -14.46 23.97
N LEU A 439 2.69 -14.10 22.75
CA LEU A 439 2.40 -14.92 21.58
C LEU A 439 3.25 -16.19 21.65
N LYS A 440 2.72 -17.26 22.25
CA LYS A 440 3.45 -18.52 22.48
C LYS A 440 3.41 -19.47 21.31
N LEU A 441 2.35 -19.40 20.50
CA LEU A 441 2.11 -20.35 19.42
C LEU A 441 1.87 -19.63 18.09
N VAL A 442 2.63 -20.05 17.08
CA VAL A 442 2.38 -19.72 15.68
C VAL A 442 2.05 -21.01 14.94
N ILE A 443 0.99 -21.01 14.16
CA ILE A 443 0.60 -22.15 13.33
C ILE A 443 0.56 -21.70 11.88
N ASN A 444 1.40 -22.27 11.02
CA ASN A 444 1.23 -22.14 9.58
C ASN A 444 0.26 -23.24 9.13
N TYR A 445 -1.03 -22.91 9.08
CA TYR A 445 -2.07 -23.83 8.62
C TYR A 445 -1.90 -24.13 7.12
N ASP A 446 -1.55 -23.08 6.37
CA ASP A 446 -1.06 -23.18 5.00
C ASP A 446 0.45 -22.92 4.96
N ALA A 447 1.17 -23.79 4.25
CA ALA A 447 2.61 -23.67 4.06
C ALA A 447 2.97 -22.29 3.45
N PRO A 448 4.01 -21.61 3.96
CA PRO A 448 4.49 -20.36 3.38
C PRO A 448 5.07 -20.58 1.97
N ASN A 449 4.88 -19.59 1.11
CA ASN A 449 5.22 -19.70 -0.32
C ASN A 449 6.74 -19.59 -0.61
N HIS A 450 7.55 -19.15 0.36
CA HIS A 450 8.99 -18.96 0.26
C HIS A 450 9.67 -18.90 1.63
N MET A 451 10.99 -19.15 1.63
CA MET A 451 11.83 -19.24 2.84
C MET A 451 11.70 -18.02 3.75
N GLU A 452 11.69 -16.81 3.18
CA GLU A 452 11.59 -15.59 3.96
C GLU A 452 10.25 -15.52 4.69
N ASP A 453 9.13 -15.90 4.05
CA ASP A 453 7.80 -15.90 4.68
C ASP A 453 7.74 -16.85 5.86
N TYR A 454 8.34 -18.03 5.74
CA TYR A 454 8.51 -18.94 6.87
C TYR A 454 9.24 -18.28 8.06
N VAL A 455 10.41 -17.67 7.84
CA VAL A 455 11.22 -17.04 8.90
C VAL A 455 10.44 -15.92 9.59
N HIS A 456 9.73 -15.10 8.81
CA HIS A 456 8.98 -13.95 9.33
C HIS A 456 7.72 -14.36 10.10
N ARG A 457 7.02 -15.43 9.66
CA ARG A 457 5.88 -16.02 10.36
C ARG A 457 6.32 -16.66 11.68
N ALA A 458 7.36 -17.50 11.65
CA ALA A 458 7.94 -18.09 12.87
C ALA A 458 8.39 -17.01 13.86
N GLY A 459 9.04 -15.94 13.36
CA GLY A 459 9.48 -14.78 14.14
C GLY A 459 8.38 -13.88 14.72
N ARG A 460 7.10 -14.26 14.61
CA ARG A 460 6.02 -13.62 15.38
C ARG A 460 6.08 -14.03 16.85
N THR A 461 6.48 -15.25 17.16
CA THR A 461 6.73 -15.73 18.52
C THR A 461 8.22 -15.61 18.90
N GLY A 462 8.61 -16.02 20.09
CA GLY A 462 10.01 -16.04 20.53
C GLY A 462 10.63 -14.64 20.72
N ARG A 463 9.84 -13.64 21.10
CA ARG A 463 10.29 -12.23 21.18
C ARG A 463 10.75 -11.82 22.57
N ALA A 464 11.73 -10.92 22.61
CA ALA A 464 12.24 -10.28 23.83
C ALA A 464 12.68 -11.27 24.92
N GLY A 465 13.33 -12.37 24.53
CA GLY A 465 13.81 -13.40 25.44
C GLY A 465 12.78 -14.45 25.85
N ASN A 466 11.53 -14.34 25.39
CA ASN A 466 10.54 -15.41 25.57
C ASN A 466 10.80 -16.54 24.57
N THR A 467 10.43 -17.76 24.96
CA THR A 467 10.38 -18.91 24.05
C THR A 467 9.07 -18.92 23.25
N GLY A 468 9.07 -19.66 22.15
CA GLY A 468 7.91 -19.78 21.27
C GLY A 468 7.89 -21.11 20.54
N THR A 469 6.72 -21.50 20.04
CA THR A 469 6.57 -22.67 19.17
C THR A 469 5.94 -22.26 17.84
N CYS A 470 6.54 -22.68 16.74
CA CYS A 470 6.03 -22.53 15.39
C CYS A 470 5.76 -23.91 14.79
N ILE A 471 4.49 -24.23 14.54
CA ILE A 471 4.05 -25.48 13.92
C ILE A 471 3.66 -25.18 12.48
N THR A 472 4.15 -25.98 11.52
CA THR A 472 3.85 -25.79 10.10
C THR A 472 3.26 -27.06 9.51
N PHE A 473 2.07 -26.92 8.91
CA PHE A 473 1.51 -27.97 8.09
C PHE A 473 1.93 -27.77 6.63
N ILE A 474 2.32 -28.86 5.98
CA ILE A 474 2.58 -28.90 4.55
C ILE A 474 1.88 -30.13 3.97
N THR A 475 1.15 -29.96 2.86
CA THR A 475 0.54 -31.11 2.17
C THR A 475 1.49 -31.70 1.13
N PRO A 476 1.28 -32.96 0.71
CA PRO A 476 2.03 -33.54 -0.40
C PRO A 476 1.93 -32.75 -1.72
N GLU A 477 0.80 -32.07 -1.97
CA GLU A 477 0.60 -31.21 -3.15
C GLU A 477 1.38 -29.90 -3.08
N GLN A 478 1.83 -29.52 -1.87
CA GLN A 478 2.62 -28.33 -1.59
C GLN A 478 4.14 -28.63 -1.63
N ASP A 479 4.55 -29.74 -2.27
CA ASP A 479 5.94 -30.19 -2.38
C ASP A 479 6.92 -29.12 -2.86
N ARG A 480 6.46 -28.20 -3.71
CA ARG A 480 7.25 -27.04 -4.17
C ARG A 480 7.80 -26.19 -3.03
N TYR A 481 7.06 -26.02 -1.93
CA TYR A 481 7.46 -25.17 -0.80
C TYR A 481 8.36 -25.91 0.20
N SER A 482 8.39 -27.25 0.14
CA SER A 482 9.15 -28.10 1.06
C SER A 482 10.64 -27.80 1.04
N VAL A 483 11.22 -27.47 -0.12
CA VAL A 483 12.66 -27.17 -0.28
C VAL A 483 13.07 -25.96 0.54
N ASP A 484 12.27 -24.90 0.53
CA ASP A 484 12.57 -23.66 1.24
C ASP A 484 12.40 -23.82 2.75
N ILE A 485 11.36 -24.53 3.18
CA ILE A 485 11.13 -24.86 4.59
C ILE A 485 12.28 -25.74 5.11
N TYR A 486 12.62 -26.82 4.39
CA TYR A 486 13.75 -27.70 4.71
C TYR A 486 15.07 -26.95 4.86
N ARG A 487 15.37 -26.02 3.93
CA ARG A 487 16.55 -25.15 4.01
C ARG A 487 16.52 -24.26 5.25
N ALA A 488 15.36 -23.70 5.60
CA ALA A 488 15.22 -22.87 6.79
C ALA A 488 15.45 -23.65 8.09
N LEU A 489 14.94 -24.89 8.21
CA LEU A 489 15.21 -25.76 9.36
C LEU A 489 16.70 -26.08 9.47
N LYS A 490 17.35 -26.48 8.35
CA LYS A 490 18.79 -26.74 8.34
C LYS A 490 19.63 -25.51 8.70
N ALA A 491 19.26 -24.34 8.18
CA ALA A 491 19.95 -23.08 8.48
C ALA A 491 19.79 -22.67 9.96
N SER A 492 18.71 -23.11 10.61
CA SER A 492 18.41 -22.81 12.01
C SER A 492 18.80 -23.94 12.98
N ASP A 493 19.51 -24.97 12.50
CA ASP A 493 19.88 -26.17 13.26
C ASP A 493 18.69 -26.85 13.98
N ALA A 494 17.52 -26.79 13.34
CA ALA A 494 16.28 -27.37 13.86
C ALA A 494 16.09 -28.81 13.37
N THR A 495 15.37 -29.62 14.16
CA THR A 495 15.07 -31.02 13.80
C THR A 495 14.23 -31.09 12.53
N VAL A 496 14.74 -31.80 11.52
CA VAL A 496 14.05 -32.00 10.24
C VAL A 496 13.27 -33.33 10.28
N PRO A 497 11.94 -33.32 10.07
CA PRO A 497 11.17 -34.55 9.93
C PRO A 497 11.60 -35.34 8.68
N PRO A 498 11.72 -36.69 8.74
CA PRO A 498 12.07 -37.52 7.58
C PRO A 498 11.12 -37.31 6.39
N GLU A 499 9.82 -37.21 6.65
CA GLU A 499 8.79 -36.99 5.62
C GLU A 499 8.99 -35.67 4.86
N LEU A 500 9.43 -34.61 5.55
CA LEU A 500 9.73 -33.32 4.91
C LEU A 500 10.99 -33.42 4.03
N GLU A 501 12.00 -34.14 4.50
CA GLU A 501 13.22 -34.38 3.72
C GLU A 501 12.94 -35.19 2.46
N GLU A 502 12.11 -36.23 2.55
CA GLU A 502 11.63 -37.01 1.41
C GLU A 502 10.86 -36.14 0.42
N LEU A 503 9.94 -35.30 0.91
CA LEU A 503 9.15 -34.39 0.07
C LEU A 503 10.05 -33.38 -0.67
N ALA A 504 11.04 -32.80 0.02
CA ALA A 504 12.00 -31.86 -0.55
C ALA A 504 12.90 -32.52 -1.61
N ASN A 505 13.41 -33.71 -1.32
CA ASN A 505 14.24 -34.48 -2.25
C ASN A 505 13.43 -34.89 -3.49
N GLY A 506 12.20 -35.36 -3.30
CA GLY A 506 11.29 -35.71 -4.40
C GLY A 506 11.00 -34.52 -5.32
N PHE A 507 10.79 -33.32 -4.77
CA PHE A 507 10.62 -32.12 -5.59
C PHE A 507 11.92 -31.76 -6.35
N LEU A 508 13.08 -31.83 -5.70
CA LEU A 508 14.37 -31.57 -6.35
C LEU A 508 14.65 -32.55 -7.52
N GLU A 509 14.22 -33.81 -7.41
CA GLU A 509 14.29 -34.78 -8.50
C GLU A 509 13.33 -34.45 -9.65
N LYS A 510 12.10 -34.00 -9.34
CA LYS A 510 11.17 -33.48 -10.37
C LYS A 510 11.78 -32.30 -11.12
N VAL A 511 12.51 -31.43 -10.42
CA VAL A 511 13.25 -30.31 -11.05
C VAL A 511 14.38 -30.82 -11.95
N LYS A 512 15.22 -31.75 -11.46
CA LYS A 512 16.33 -32.33 -12.23
C LYS A 512 15.85 -33.07 -13.48
N SER A 513 14.70 -33.73 -13.40
CA SER A 513 14.08 -34.45 -14.52
C SER A 513 13.27 -33.55 -15.47
N GLY A 514 13.21 -32.23 -15.21
CA GLY A 514 12.48 -31.27 -16.04
C GLY A 514 10.95 -31.33 -15.91
N LYS A 515 10.42 -32.17 -15.01
CA LYS A 515 8.98 -32.29 -14.72
C LYS A 515 8.44 -31.14 -13.87
N ALA A 516 9.33 -30.40 -13.22
CA ALA A 516 9.03 -29.18 -12.49
C ALA A 516 10.11 -28.13 -12.75
N HIS A 517 9.76 -26.85 -12.58
CA HIS A 517 10.75 -25.78 -12.52
C HIS A 517 11.01 -25.41 -11.07
N ALA A 518 12.29 -25.26 -10.70
CA ALA A 518 12.64 -24.67 -9.41
C ALA A 518 11.95 -23.30 -9.31
N ALA A 519 11.26 -23.06 -8.20
CA ALA A 519 10.80 -21.72 -7.90
C ALA A 519 12.01 -20.80 -7.89
N GLY A 520 12.06 -19.82 -8.80
CA GLY A 520 12.76 -18.58 -8.45
C GLY A 520 12.12 -18.08 -7.17
N SER A 521 12.92 -17.60 -6.20
CA SER A 521 12.38 -16.96 -5.00
C SER A 521 11.26 -16.00 -5.39
N GLY A 522 10.22 -15.88 -4.55
CA GLY A 522 8.95 -15.17 -4.83
C GLY A 522 9.04 -13.71 -5.36
N PHE A 523 10.24 -13.22 -5.60
CA PHE A 523 10.63 -12.03 -6.34
C PHE A 523 10.55 -12.17 -7.88
N GLY A 524 10.29 -13.38 -8.41
CA GLY A 524 10.23 -13.66 -9.85
C GLY A 524 8.94 -13.23 -10.54
N GLY A 525 8.47 -12.00 -10.32
CA GLY A 525 7.50 -11.38 -11.21
C GLY A 525 8.20 -11.00 -12.50
N LYS A 526 7.77 -11.54 -13.66
CA LYS A 526 8.11 -11.06 -15.01
C LYS A 526 7.76 -9.56 -15.26
N GLY A 527 7.45 -8.80 -14.22
CA GLY A 527 7.14 -7.38 -14.25
C GLY A 527 8.37 -6.53 -14.54
N LEU A 528 9.57 -6.89 -14.07
CA LEU A 528 10.75 -6.03 -14.29
C LEU A 528 11.14 -5.96 -15.79
N ASP A 529 11.24 -7.12 -16.45
CA ASP A 529 11.55 -7.17 -17.88
C ASP A 529 10.39 -6.63 -18.73
N ARG A 530 9.12 -6.82 -18.32
CA ARG A 530 7.97 -6.22 -19.03
C ARG A 530 7.90 -4.71 -18.84
N LEU A 531 8.16 -4.19 -17.65
CA LEU A 531 8.09 -2.76 -17.34
C LEU A 531 9.24 -2.00 -17.98
N ASP A 532 10.44 -2.57 -18.02
CA ASP A 532 11.57 -1.98 -18.76
C ASP A 532 11.29 -2.00 -20.27
N ASN A 533 10.76 -3.11 -20.81
CA ASN A 533 10.35 -3.16 -22.21
C ASN A 533 9.16 -2.23 -22.54
N GLU A 534 8.19 -2.07 -21.64
CA GLU A 534 7.05 -1.17 -21.79
C GLU A 534 7.46 0.30 -21.64
N ARG A 535 8.43 0.61 -20.77
CA ARG A 535 8.99 1.95 -20.60
C ARG A 535 9.83 2.35 -21.80
N ASP A 536 10.64 1.43 -22.33
CA ASP A 536 11.42 1.65 -23.55
C ASP A 536 10.52 1.74 -24.78
N ALA A 537 9.42 0.97 -24.82
CA ALA A 537 8.39 1.08 -25.85
C ALA A 537 7.65 2.42 -25.76
N LYS A 538 7.24 2.86 -24.57
CA LYS A 538 6.61 4.18 -24.35
C LYS A 538 7.55 5.32 -24.70
N GLN A 539 8.82 5.27 -24.29
CA GLN A 539 9.81 6.28 -24.63
C GLN A 539 10.14 6.30 -26.13
N LYS A 540 10.13 5.15 -26.81
CA LYS A 540 10.24 5.09 -28.28
C LYS A 540 9.00 5.66 -28.97
N VAL A 541 7.81 5.43 -28.43
CA VAL A 541 6.55 5.98 -28.97
C VAL A 541 6.49 7.49 -28.73
N GLU A 542 6.88 7.99 -27.56
CA GLU A 542 7.00 9.42 -27.26
C GLU A 542 8.00 10.12 -28.20
N ARG A 543 9.18 9.52 -28.42
CA ARG A 543 10.17 10.04 -29.38
C ARG A 543 9.72 10.02 -30.84
N LYS A 544 8.73 9.18 -31.17
CA LYS A 544 8.20 9.03 -32.53
C LYS A 544 6.99 9.94 -32.79
N TYR A 545 6.25 10.30 -31.73
CA TYR A 545 5.10 11.21 -31.79
C TYR A 545 5.48 12.68 -31.62
N TYR A 546 6.52 12.98 -30.84
CA TYR A 546 7.04 14.33 -30.66
C TYR A 546 8.48 14.36 -31.16
N GLY A 547 8.67 14.79 -32.41
CA GLY A 547 9.95 15.33 -32.86
C GLY A 547 10.37 16.50 -31.95
N GLU A 548 11.67 16.80 -31.93
CA GLU A 548 12.31 17.77 -31.02
C GLU A 548 11.54 19.09 -30.80
N PRO A 549 11.66 19.71 -29.61
CA PRO A 549 10.85 20.86 -29.26
C PRO A 549 11.43 22.13 -29.91
N GLU A 550 10.68 22.73 -30.82
CA GLU A 550 10.78 24.16 -31.10
C GLU A 550 9.40 24.81 -31.01
N GLY A 551 9.37 25.96 -30.31
CA GLY A 551 8.43 27.05 -30.57
C GLY A 551 7.04 26.92 -29.95
N GLU A 552 6.80 27.72 -28.92
CA GLU A 552 5.47 28.13 -28.47
C GLU A 552 4.64 28.70 -29.63
N GLU A 553 3.33 28.41 -29.66
CA GLU A 553 2.29 29.44 -29.77
C GLU A 553 0.89 28.84 -29.48
N LYS A 554 0.13 29.54 -28.64
CA LYS A 554 -1.31 29.30 -28.42
C LYS A 554 -2.11 30.07 -29.48
N PRO A 555 -3.31 29.61 -29.82
CA PRO A 555 -4.42 30.53 -29.98
C PRO A 555 -5.51 30.27 -28.94
N ALA A 556 -6.02 31.38 -28.42
CA ALA A 556 -7.21 31.44 -27.58
C ALA A 556 -8.47 31.35 -28.44
N THR A 557 -9.49 30.66 -27.96
CA THR A 557 -10.88 30.92 -28.32
C THR A 557 -11.76 30.85 -27.07
N THR A 558 -12.58 31.88 -26.98
CA THR A 558 -13.59 32.27 -25.98
C THR A 558 -14.64 31.21 -25.68
N GLU A 559 -14.93 31.02 -24.39
CA GLU A 559 -16.12 30.32 -23.88
C GLU A 559 -17.36 31.22 -24.03
N GLU A 560 -18.40 30.70 -24.70
CA GLU A 560 -19.78 31.15 -24.52
C GLU A 560 -20.48 30.19 -23.55
N THR A 561 -20.98 30.74 -22.45
CA THR A 561 -21.84 30.07 -21.47
C THR A 561 -23.22 29.74 -22.07
N LYS A 562 -23.63 28.46 -22.00
CA LYS A 562 -25.03 28.03 -22.16
C LYS A 562 -25.54 27.38 -20.86
N ALA A 563 -26.82 27.61 -20.58
CA ALA A 563 -27.58 27.12 -19.42
C ALA A 563 -27.84 25.59 -19.50
N PRO A 564 -28.15 24.91 -18.38
CA PRO A 564 -28.11 23.45 -18.29
C PRO A 564 -29.26 22.82 -19.10
N GLY A 565 -28.91 21.96 -20.04
CA GLY A 565 -29.87 21.16 -20.82
C GLY A 565 -29.60 19.67 -20.65
N ASP A 566 -30.64 18.91 -20.35
CA ASP A 566 -30.68 17.44 -20.32
C ASP A 566 -30.00 16.85 -21.58
N ASP A 567 -28.80 16.27 -21.43
CA ASP A 567 -28.13 15.57 -22.53
C ASP A 567 -28.10 14.05 -22.32
N MET A 568 -28.91 13.35 -23.11
CA MET A 568 -29.08 11.89 -23.18
C MET A 568 -27.99 11.24 -24.05
N THR A 569 -26.74 11.72 -23.96
CA THR A 569 -25.58 11.25 -24.72
C THR A 569 -24.78 10.16 -24.00
N PHE A 570 -24.38 9.11 -24.74
CA PHE A 570 -23.53 8.00 -24.30
C PHE A 570 -22.37 7.90 -25.28
N GLY A 571 -21.19 8.45 -24.95
CA GLY A 571 -20.12 8.53 -25.96
C GLY A 571 -20.42 9.62 -26.98
N ASN A 572 -20.14 9.31 -28.23
CA ASN A 572 -20.52 10.12 -29.40
C ASN A 572 -21.96 9.82 -29.86
N PHE A 573 -22.72 9.02 -29.11
CA PHE A 573 -24.05 8.57 -29.47
C PHE A 573 -25.12 9.27 -28.63
N LYS A 574 -26.03 10.00 -29.27
CA LYS A 574 -27.21 10.58 -28.60
C LYS A 574 -28.32 9.54 -28.59
N VAL A 575 -28.80 9.19 -27.40
CA VAL A 575 -29.94 8.27 -27.25
C VAL A 575 -31.22 9.08 -27.48
N GLU A 576 -31.94 8.72 -28.52
CA GLU A 576 -33.25 9.28 -28.84
C GLU A 576 -34.35 8.37 -28.30
N ILE A 577 -35.29 8.94 -27.55
CA ILE A 577 -36.52 8.25 -27.17
C ILE A 577 -37.47 8.33 -28.37
N LYS A 578 -37.88 7.18 -28.90
CA LYS A 578 -38.72 7.09 -30.09
C LYS A 578 -40.11 6.61 -29.71
N ARG A 579 -41.12 7.27 -30.29
CA ARG A 579 -42.52 6.89 -30.16
C ARG A 579 -42.88 5.81 -31.19
N GLY A 580 -43.51 4.74 -30.74
CA GLY A 580 -43.90 3.58 -31.54
C GLY A 580 -43.20 2.28 -31.14
N PRO A 581 -43.66 1.13 -31.68
CA PRO A 581 -43.14 -0.18 -31.31
C PRO A 581 -41.64 -0.28 -31.56
N ALA A 582 -40.91 -0.96 -30.67
CA ALA A 582 -39.49 -1.19 -30.83
C ALA A 582 -39.21 -1.99 -32.12
N PRO A 583 -38.06 -1.75 -32.80
CA PRO A 583 -37.71 -2.48 -34.00
C PRO A 583 -37.57 -3.98 -33.71
N ASP A 584 -38.21 -4.83 -34.52
CA ASP A 584 -38.09 -6.29 -34.38
C ASP A 584 -36.66 -6.72 -34.77
N SER A 585 -35.81 -6.91 -33.76
CA SER A 585 -34.39 -7.22 -33.93
C SER A 585 -34.13 -8.65 -34.46
N SER A 586 -35.17 -9.39 -34.85
CA SER A 586 -35.08 -10.75 -35.39
C SER A 586 -34.94 -10.80 -36.92
N LYS A 587 -35.05 -9.66 -37.63
CA LYS A 587 -34.93 -9.60 -39.09
C LYS A 587 -33.81 -8.65 -39.52
N GLY A 588 -32.85 -9.20 -40.26
CA GLY A 588 -31.79 -8.47 -40.94
C GLY A 588 -32.33 -7.44 -41.94
N VAL A 589 -31.42 -6.58 -42.41
CA VAL A 589 -31.68 -5.38 -43.24
C VAL A 589 -32.27 -5.73 -44.61
N MET A 590 -33.54 -6.10 -44.68
CA MET A 590 -34.38 -5.99 -45.88
C MET A 590 -35.86 -6.18 -45.53
N GLY A 591 -36.62 -5.09 -45.50
CA GLY A 591 -38.06 -5.14 -45.26
C GLY A 591 -38.71 -3.77 -45.07
N LEU A 592 -38.40 -2.82 -45.95
CA LEU A 592 -39.24 -1.63 -46.10
C LEU A 592 -40.52 -2.05 -46.83
N LEU A 593 -41.68 -1.69 -46.25
CA LEU A 593 -43.07 -1.81 -46.73
C LEU A 593 -43.87 -3.03 -46.22
N ALA A 594 -44.41 -2.91 -45.00
CA ALA A 594 -45.68 -3.51 -44.61
C ALA A 594 -46.38 -2.62 -43.57
N PRO A 595 -47.72 -2.43 -43.61
CA PRO A 595 -48.42 -1.66 -42.60
C PRO A 595 -48.38 -2.39 -41.26
N ALA A 596 -48.13 -1.63 -40.19
CA ALA A 596 -48.07 -2.13 -38.82
C ALA A 596 -49.43 -2.71 -38.40
N ASN A 597 -49.52 -4.03 -38.26
CA ASN A 597 -50.53 -4.64 -37.40
C ASN A 597 -50.08 -4.40 -35.96
N SER A 598 -50.80 -3.52 -35.25
CA SER A 598 -50.60 -3.22 -33.84
C SER A 598 -50.85 -4.48 -33.00
N ASN A 599 -49.78 -5.09 -32.51
CA ASN A 599 -49.87 -6.07 -31.43
C ASN A 599 -50.38 -5.35 -30.17
N PRO A 600 -51.35 -5.91 -29.43
CA PRO A 600 -51.92 -5.27 -28.23
C PRO A 600 -50.93 -5.13 -27.06
N ASP A 601 -49.74 -5.73 -27.14
CA ASP A 601 -48.66 -5.64 -26.15
C ASP A 601 -47.49 -4.72 -26.58
N SER A 602 -47.61 -3.94 -27.66
CA SER A 602 -46.51 -3.05 -28.08
C SER A 602 -46.42 -1.79 -27.22
N SER A 603 -45.25 -1.52 -26.64
CA SER A 603 -45.02 -0.31 -25.85
C SER A 603 -44.99 0.96 -26.70
N ASP A 604 -45.51 2.06 -26.16
CA ASP A 604 -45.62 3.34 -26.89
C ASP A 604 -44.29 4.07 -27.10
N PHE A 605 -43.28 3.83 -26.26
CA PHE A 605 -41.96 4.48 -26.30
C PHE A 605 -40.82 3.48 -26.11
N HIS A 606 -39.71 3.70 -26.82
CA HIS A 606 -38.50 2.92 -26.65
C HIS A 606 -37.20 3.75 -26.80
N ALA A 607 -36.11 3.25 -26.23
CA ALA A 607 -34.76 3.79 -26.39
C ALA A 607 -33.73 2.65 -26.56
N ILE A 608 -32.71 2.89 -27.38
CA ILE A 608 -31.61 1.94 -27.63
C ILE A 608 -30.32 2.53 -27.07
N ILE A 609 -29.69 1.82 -26.12
CA ILE A 609 -28.47 2.26 -25.45
C ILE A 609 -27.32 1.35 -25.89
N PRO A 610 -26.34 1.85 -26.67
CA PRO A 610 -25.20 1.05 -27.09
C PRO A 610 -24.25 0.82 -25.91
N ILE A 611 -23.93 -0.45 -25.62
CA ILE A 611 -23.02 -0.81 -24.51
C ILE A 611 -21.77 -1.58 -24.97
N ASN A 612 -21.69 -1.97 -26.24
CA ASN A 612 -20.61 -2.81 -26.77
C ASN A 612 -19.20 -2.32 -26.43
N ASP A 613 -18.95 -1.02 -26.55
CA ASP A 613 -17.59 -0.46 -26.48
C ASP A 613 -17.17 -0.07 -25.05
N TYR A 614 -18.04 -0.26 -24.05
CA TYR A 614 -17.71 -0.06 -22.63
C TYR A 614 -16.85 -1.21 -22.07
N PRO A 615 -16.03 -0.99 -21.02
CA PRO A 615 -15.25 -2.05 -20.38
C PRO A 615 -16.11 -3.25 -19.96
N GLN A 616 -15.55 -4.47 -19.98
CA GLN A 616 -16.30 -5.72 -19.69
C GLN A 616 -17.06 -5.66 -18.35
N LYS A 617 -16.44 -5.09 -17.30
CA LYS A 617 -17.09 -4.91 -15.98
C LYS A 617 -18.27 -3.92 -16.03
N ALA A 618 -18.17 -2.86 -16.83
CA ALA A 618 -19.24 -1.89 -16.99
C ALA A 618 -20.43 -2.49 -17.75
N ARG A 619 -20.16 -3.24 -18.83
CA ARG A 619 -21.20 -3.99 -19.55
C ARG A 619 -21.91 -4.97 -18.63
N TRP A 620 -21.15 -5.77 -17.87
CA TRP A 620 -21.71 -6.73 -16.92
C TRP A 620 -22.55 -6.06 -15.83
N ARG A 621 -22.13 -4.89 -15.32
CA ARG A 621 -22.88 -4.17 -14.29
C ARG A 621 -24.30 -3.84 -14.74
N VAL A 622 -24.48 -3.44 -16.00
CA VAL A 622 -25.80 -3.06 -16.55
C VAL A 622 -26.54 -4.20 -17.25
N THR A 623 -25.92 -5.36 -17.49
CA THR A 623 -26.60 -6.54 -18.04
C THR A 623 -26.86 -7.65 -17.01
N ASN A 624 -26.32 -7.53 -15.79
CA ASN A 624 -26.58 -8.49 -14.72
C ASN A 624 -28.06 -8.48 -14.31
N LYS A 625 -28.65 -9.68 -14.19
CA LYS A 625 -30.04 -9.93 -13.77
C LYS A 625 -30.47 -9.15 -12.52
N GLU A 626 -29.61 -9.01 -11.51
CA GLU A 626 -29.95 -8.26 -10.28
C GLU A 626 -30.12 -6.76 -10.56
N THR A 627 -29.14 -6.15 -11.24
CA THR A 627 -29.22 -4.73 -11.64
C THR A 627 -30.39 -4.49 -12.59
N MET A 628 -30.63 -5.41 -13.53
CA MET A 628 -31.75 -5.31 -14.48
C MET A 628 -33.10 -5.35 -13.76
N SER A 629 -33.24 -6.22 -12.75
CA SER A 629 -34.45 -6.28 -11.93
C SER A 629 -34.65 -4.98 -11.13
N GLN A 630 -33.58 -4.43 -10.56
CA GLN A 630 -33.61 -3.14 -9.85
C GLN A 630 -33.97 -1.98 -10.77
N LEU A 631 -33.42 -1.94 -11.99
CA LEU A 631 -33.76 -0.92 -12.99
C LEU A 631 -35.24 -0.97 -13.36
N ILE A 632 -35.77 -2.18 -13.60
CA ILE A 632 -37.19 -2.37 -13.91
C ILE A 632 -38.08 -1.95 -12.73
N GLU A 633 -37.73 -2.35 -11.50
CA GLU A 633 -38.49 -2.01 -10.29
C GLU A 633 -38.48 -0.51 -9.99
N MET A 634 -37.32 0.13 -10.16
CA MET A 634 -37.15 1.55 -9.84
C MET A 634 -37.76 2.48 -10.89
N THR A 635 -37.70 2.12 -12.17
CA THR A 635 -38.08 3.01 -13.28
C THR A 635 -39.45 2.66 -13.86
N GLY A 636 -39.92 1.42 -13.67
CA GLY A 636 -41.14 0.90 -14.29
C GLY A 636 -41.04 0.75 -15.82
N ALA A 637 -39.83 0.83 -16.40
CA ALA A 637 -39.56 0.53 -17.79
C ALA A 637 -39.00 -0.89 -17.95
N SER A 638 -39.39 -1.58 -19.01
CA SER A 638 -38.79 -2.86 -19.39
C SER A 638 -37.38 -2.59 -19.93
N VAL A 639 -36.38 -3.30 -19.42
CA VAL A 639 -35.00 -3.24 -19.92
C VAL A 639 -34.63 -4.64 -20.40
N THR A 640 -34.18 -4.78 -21.64
CA THR A 640 -33.77 -6.07 -22.22
C THR A 640 -32.41 -5.99 -22.90
N ASN A 641 -31.63 -7.06 -22.79
CA ASN A 641 -30.33 -7.18 -23.47
C ASN A 641 -30.54 -7.70 -24.91
N LYS A 642 -29.94 -7.04 -25.90
CA LYS A 642 -30.08 -7.36 -27.33
C LYS A 642 -28.71 -7.32 -28.03
N GLY A 643 -28.56 -8.13 -29.07
CA GLY A 643 -27.33 -8.22 -29.86
C GLY A 643 -26.23 -9.08 -29.20
N ILE A 644 -25.05 -9.10 -29.83
CA ILE A 644 -23.88 -9.87 -29.37
C ILE A 644 -22.68 -8.93 -29.22
N TYR A 645 -21.79 -9.25 -28.28
CA TYR A 645 -20.54 -8.50 -28.11
C TYR A 645 -19.58 -8.71 -29.29
N TYR A 646 -19.08 -7.59 -29.83
CA TYR A 646 -17.99 -7.54 -30.81
C TYR A 646 -16.79 -6.81 -30.21
N GLU A 647 -15.56 -7.24 -30.54
CA GLU A 647 -14.35 -6.54 -30.11
C GLU A 647 -14.33 -5.09 -30.64
N SER A 648 -13.71 -4.18 -29.87
CA SER A 648 -13.64 -2.77 -30.21
C SER A 648 -13.01 -2.58 -31.61
N GLY A 649 -13.68 -1.81 -32.46
CA GLY A 649 -13.28 -1.57 -33.86
C GLY A 649 -13.73 -2.64 -34.87
N LYS A 650 -14.37 -3.75 -34.46
CA LYS A 650 -14.97 -4.72 -35.40
C LYS A 650 -16.43 -4.39 -35.71
N GLU A 651 -16.81 -4.47 -36.97
CA GLU A 651 -18.20 -4.35 -37.42
C GLU A 651 -18.88 -5.72 -37.48
N PRO A 652 -20.21 -5.81 -37.21
CA PRO A 652 -20.96 -7.04 -37.39
C PRO A 652 -20.93 -7.50 -38.87
N PRO A 653 -20.93 -8.81 -39.15
CA PRO A 653 -21.16 -9.33 -40.49
C PRO A 653 -22.49 -8.84 -41.08
N LEU A 654 -22.59 -8.73 -42.41
CA LEU A 654 -23.77 -8.21 -43.13
C LEU A 654 -25.10 -8.92 -42.75
N ASP A 655 -25.05 -10.21 -42.43
CA ASP A 655 -26.20 -11.02 -41.94
C ASP A 655 -26.06 -11.43 -40.45
N GLY A 656 -25.17 -10.77 -39.70
CA GLY A 656 -24.91 -11.05 -38.30
C GLY A 656 -25.86 -10.33 -37.34
N PRO A 657 -26.00 -10.81 -36.08
CA PRO A 657 -26.75 -10.09 -35.05
C PRO A 657 -26.11 -8.73 -34.75
N PRO A 658 -26.89 -7.71 -34.35
CA PRO A 658 -26.37 -6.38 -34.06
C PRO A 658 -25.39 -6.37 -32.88
N LYS A 659 -24.59 -5.30 -32.77
CA LYS A 659 -23.72 -5.07 -31.60
C LYS A 659 -24.53 -5.04 -30.31
N LEU A 660 -23.90 -5.44 -29.20
CA LEU A 660 -24.50 -5.48 -27.88
C LEU A 660 -25.07 -4.11 -27.47
N HIS A 661 -26.36 -4.07 -27.16
CA HIS A 661 -27.10 -2.90 -26.73
C HIS A 661 -28.21 -3.27 -25.74
N LEU A 662 -28.66 -2.29 -24.95
CA LEU A 662 -29.86 -2.40 -24.13
C LEU A 662 -31.04 -1.77 -24.87
N LEU A 663 -32.18 -2.45 -24.87
CA LEU A 663 -33.46 -1.94 -25.32
C LEU A 663 -34.31 -1.61 -24.09
N VAL A 664 -34.74 -0.35 -23.98
CA VAL A 664 -35.62 0.16 -22.92
C VAL A 664 -36.98 0.46 -23.52
N GLU A 665 -38.05 -0.05 -22.93
CA GLU A 665 -39.42 0.02 -23.45
C GLU A 665 -40.43 0.39 -22.35
N SER A 666 -41.35 1.32 -22.63
CA SER A 666 -42.46 1.66 -21.73
C SER A 666 -43.61 2.35 -22.47
N ASN A 667 -44.80 2.38 -21.85
CA ASN A 667 -45.93 3.19 -22.34
C ASN A 667 -45.84 4.66 -21.91
N ASP A 668 -44.83 5.00 -21.10
CA ASP A 668 -44.61 6.33 -20.56
C ASP A 668 -43.19 6.78 -20.91
N GLU A 669 -43.10 7.87 -21.67
CA GLU A 669 -41.84 8.49 -22.10
C GLU A 669 -40.93 8.83 -20.92
N PHE A 670 -41.52 9.29 -19.81
CA PHE A 670 -40.77 9.67 -18.61
C PHE A 670 -40.07 8.46 -17.97
N ARG A 671 -40.67 7.26 -18.03
CA ARG A 671 -40.07 6.04 -17.49
C ARG A 671 -38.88 5.58 -18.33
N VAL A 672 -38.99 5.68 -19.65
CA VAL A 672 -37.87 5.41 -20.56
C VAL A 672 -36.73 6.39 -20.28
N GLU A 673 -37.04 7.67 -20.09
CA GLU A 673 -36.06 8.70 -19.77
C GLU A 673 -35.32 8.42 -18.45
N GLN A 674 -36.05 8.13 -17.38
CA GLN A 674 -35.47 7.79 -16.07
C GLN A 674 -34.57 6.54 -16.15
N ALA A 675 -35.01 5.50 -16.87
CA ALA A 675 -34.21 4.30 -17.08
C ALA A 675 -32.93 4.57 -17.85
N VAL A 676 -32.99 5.40 -18.90
CA VAL A 676 -31.80 5.78 -19.67
C VAL A 676 -30.82 6.58 -18.79
N ARG A 677 -31.29 7.51 -17.96
CA ARG A 677 -30.43 8.28 -17.03
C ARG A 677 -29.73 7.37 -16.02
N GLU A 678 -30.44 6.42 -15.41
CA GLU A 678 -29.85 5.51 -14.44
C GLU A 678 -28.84 4.56 -15.08
N ILE A 679 -29.15 4.02 -16.27
CA ILE A 679 -28.22 3.16 -17.02
C ILE A 679 -26.93 3.94 -17.36
N LYS A 680 -27.04 5.23 -17.73
CA LYS A 680 -25.89 6.12 -17.95
C LYS A 680 -25.04 6.25 -16.69
N ARG A 681 -25.65 6.52 -15.53
CA ARG A 681 -24.95 6.61 -14.23
C ARG A 681 -24.17 5.34 -13.93
N LEU A 682 -24.83 4.18 -14.03
CA LEU A 682 -24.23 2.87 -13.74
C LEU A 682 -23.06 2.52 -14.68
N LEU A 683 -23.17 2.83 -15.98
CA LEU A 683 -22.09 2.64 -16.95
C LEU A 683 -20.86 3.50 -16.64
N ILE A 684 -21.07 4.76 -16.23
CA ILE A 684 -19.98 5.69 -15.87
C ILE A 684 -19.26 5.21 -14.60
N GLU A 685 -19.99 4.93 -13.53
CA GLU A 685 -19.43 4.45 -12.26
C GLU A 685 -18.62 3.17 -12.46
N ALA A 686 -19.19 2.20 -13.16
CA ALA A 686 -18.55 0.90 -13.37
C ALA A 686 -17.32 0.98 -14.30
N SER A 687 -17.32 1.89 -15.28
CA SER A 687 -16.16 2.13 -16.16
C SER A 687 -15.01 2.79 -15.39
N ALA A 688 -15.31 3.79 -14.55
CA ALA A 688 -14.32 4.42 -13.68
C ALA A 688 -13.69 3.43 -12.69
N ALA A 689 -14.51 2.56 -12.10
CA ALA A 689 -14.04 1.49 -11.21
C ALA A 689 -13.19 0.43 -11.95
N ALA A 690 -13.54 0.08 -13.19
CA ALA A 690 -12.79 -0.87 -14.01
C ALA A 690 -11.38 -0.35 -14.34
N LEU A 691 -11.28 0.92 -14.77
CA LEU A 691 -10.01 1.60 -15.05
C LEU A 691 -9.12 1.70 -13.80
N GLN A 692 -9.69 2.07 -12.65
CA GLN A 692 -8.93 2.10 -11.38
C GLN A 692 -8.40 0.72 -10.97
N ALA A 693 -9.17 -0.35 -11.24
CA ALA A 693 -8.75 -1.72 -10.96
C ALA A 693 -7.62 -2.18 -11.89
N GLU A 694 -7.67 -1.86 -13.18
CA GLU A 694 -6.60 -2.16 -14.14
C GLU A 694 -5.31 -1.41 -13.81
N MET A 695 -5.40 -0.14 -13.40
CA MET A 695 -4.22 0.64 -12.97
C MET A 695 -3.60 0.12 -11.65
N ARG A 696 -4.40 -0.49 -10.78
CA ARG A 696 -3.91 -1.09 -9.52
C ARG A 696 -3.28 -2.47 -9.74
N ASN A 697 -3.63 -3.19 -10.79
CA ASN A 697 -3.16 -4.56 -11.01
C ASN A 697 -3.13 -4.94 -12.52
N PRO A 698 -2.11 -4.47 -13.28
CA PRO A 698 -2.05 -4.65 -14.74
C PRO A 698 -1.85 -6.11 -15.20
N THR A 699 -1.65 -7.06 -14.28
CA THR A 699 -1.45 -8.50 -14.55
C THR A 699 -2.70 -9.36 -14.29
N ALA A 700 -3.82 -8.77 -13.86
CA ALA A 700 -5.05 -9.52 -13.65
C ALA A 700 -5.64 -9.97 -15.00
N VAL A 701 -5.60 -11.27 -15.27
CA VAL A 701 -6.30 -11.87 -16.41
C VAL A 701 -7.79 -11.59 -16.25
N ALA A 702 -8.41 -10.97 -17.25
CA ALA A 702 -9.85 -10.75 -17.28
C ALA A 702 -10.59 -12.08 -17.05
N GLY A 703 -11.30 -12.18 -15.93
CA GLY A 703 -12.11 -13.35 -15.62
C GLY A 703 -13.13 -13.59 -16.73
N ARG A 704 -13.19 -14.82 -17.24
CA ARG A 704 -14.19 -15.25 -18.21
C ARG A 704 -15.57 -15.33 -17.53
N TYR A 705 -16.31 -14.24 -17.54
CA TYR A 705 -17.77 -14.29 -17.43
C TYR A 705 -18.35 -14.10 -18.83
N SER A 706 -18.99 -15.12 -19.38
CA SER A 706 -19.76 -14.99 -20.61
C SER A 706 -21.05 -14.23 -20.30
N VAL A 707 -21.27 -13.13 -21.00
CA VAL A 707 -22.61 -12.55 -21.11
C VAL A 707 -23.38 -13.50 -22.03
N LEU A 708 -24.39 -14.20 -21.50
CA LEU A 708 -25.36 -14.93 -22.31
C LEU A 708 -26.35 -13.95 -22.94
#